data_AF-A0A835L5A7-F1
#
_entry.id   AF-A0A835L5A7-F1
#
_cell.length_a   1.000
_cell.length_b   1.000
_cell.length_c   1.000
_cell.angle_alpha   90.00
_cell.angle_beta   90.00
_cell.angle_gamma   90.00
#
_symmetry.space_group_name_H-M   'P 1'
#
loop_
_entity.id
_entity.type
_entity.pdbx_description
1 polymer ?
#
loop_
_entity_poly.entity_id
_entity_poly.type
_entity_poly.pdbx_seq_one_letter_code
_entity_poly.pdbx_strand_id
1 'polypeptide(L)'
;MVVMGARYAYHDAPIWFANIDKLIANVNSKQASKFGKVYLFYSTPACYLKAVHEAMQNLTTKQDDFIPQTSDKDTHATGMYTSRPVIKYLAREVHLYIQIAKQLQVLAQLGNNDKKFEEIMWISGVLQDHSVITGGMRRYVTEYYARKAYLAKEICMQMYRPAFNNLRNSSGKMIYYACHFNVSSCWTLEGDKSFIVVYNPLGWSVTLPIRLPVFRGIYKVYDPKGVEQNHSIISIPDIVASLPDRGEFRTEDELVFIAEKIPPLGYKSYFIDRIHIRTRTKRSVLKRIFQKDSNNTKKYYTRQTNFDKTDDKDMLDDIPEYEYFEDVTEKGHDKVPLAYAPREFYTDDIATKPPMTKNDIANKMRNDLKRTTTSLPPTTTSTLSTSTTENVTKSTTSPTTSQSTTFRTTTEAPTQPLTSTMKFEPYNLSSTTPDIIEYYDEETTPNLEENTTPAFDFENFYRRMENSGYYSVLSSDKFIENEYITINVNQDNKLLNILLSNGVNVTFDIQFCYYISDDPEKLGTTKKRPGAFIFRPMDSQPILVSDIYDVKILKTDIVEEIQIRYAEYAGVSLKLYKGLPTIEADWVVGPIPIADELGKEIFVRYATDLNNDGVFYTDSNGRQTMKRIRDKRPTYTPTIADSTSAVAQNIYPVTSKIYIEDTKKNIRFSVFTDRCQGGTSLLDGNIDLFLHRRIFTDDTGFKAILNETEFFQGLIVRGKHYLYLSKAAYRPNKVFEKKFAKELELGPKVFTSIHISYFNITFDNWNENVNEYTALKTKLPIGVHILTLEKWNDKYLLRLENYLENADVARIGFKKVFLRDLFKDFVITEAKETLLGGNIWLEDYYPMHWKRDRFVKNFNDIYGNASRFEFSNDEEVQVNNKPINLDEGIGLMPQQIRTFVVSYVRR
;
A
#
# COMPACT_ATOMS: atom_id res chain seq x y z
N MET A 1 -29.52 -24.14 -10.57
CA MET A 1 -28.25 -24.64 -11.16
C MET A 1 -27.66 -25.67 -10.22
N VAL A 2 -26.98 -26.70 -10.75
CA VAL A 2 -26.11 -27.59 -9.96
C VAL A 2 -24.68 -27.31 -10.38
N VAL A 3 -23.81 -26.94 -9.44
CA VAL A 3 -22.39 -26.66 -9.71
C VAL A 3 -21.60 -27.94 -9.50
N MET A 4 -21.31 -28.65 -10.59
CA MET A 4 -20.44 -29.82 -10.56
C MET A 4 -18.98 -29.35 -10.56
N GLY A 5 -18.33 -29.35 -9.39
CA GLY A 5 -16.93 -28.96 -9.27
C GLY A 5 -16.49 -28.69 -7.83
N ALA A 6 -15.18 -28.58 -7.63
CA ALA A 6 -14.51 -28.27 -6.36
C ALA A 6 -13.15 -27.62 -6.64
N ARG A 7 -12.44 -27.15 -5.60
CA ARG A 7 -11.06 -26.66 -5.73
C ARG A 7 -10.17 -27.79 -6.29
N TYR A 8 -9.46 -27.53 -7.39
CA TYR A 8 -8.68 -28.50 -8.17
C TYR A 8 -9.46 -29.71 -8.75
N ALA A 9 -10.78 -29.61 -8.89
CA ALA A 9 -11.55 -30.57 -9.70
C ALA A 9 -11.14 -30.52 -11.19
N TYR A 10 -11.56 -31.53 -11.97
CA TYR A 10 -11.26 -31.68 -13.40
C TYR A 10 -9.76 -31.80 -13.78
N HIS A 11 -8.86 -32.07 -12.82
CA HIS A 11 -7.48 -32.47 -13.13
C HIS A 11 -7.45 -33.75 -13.99
N ASP A 12 -8.24 -34.76 -13.61
CA ASP A 12 -8.67 -35.84 -14.49
C ASP A 12 -10.12 -35.56 -14.94
N ALA A 13 -10.27 -34.70 -15.95
CA ALA A 13 -11.58 -34.37 -16.50
C ALA A 13 -12.35 -35.58 -17.08
N PRO A 14 -11.73 -36.57 -17.76
CA PRO A 14 -12.41 -37.78 -18.22
C PRO A 14 -13.18 -38.53 -17.12
N ILE A 15 -12.61 -38.70 -15.93
CA ILE A 15 -13.30 -39.36 -14.80
C ILE A 15 -14.54 -38.55 -14.35
N TRP A 16 -14.47 -37.22 -14.37
CA TRP A 16 -15.64 -36.37 -14.03
C TRP A 16 -16.74 -36.51 -15.08
N PHE A 17 -16.43 -36.32 -16.36
CA PHE A 17 -17.42 -36.41 -17.45
C PHE A 17 -18.04 -37.81 -17.53
N ALA A 18 -17.24 -38.88 -17.50
CA ALA A 18 -17.75 -40.25 -17.59
C ALA A 18 -18.70 -40.65 -16.44
N ASN A 19 -18.65 -39.97 -15.29
CA ASN A 19 -19.59 -40.18 -14.18
C ASN A 19 -20.81 -39.25 -14.25
N ILE A 20 -20.65 -38.02 -14.74
CA ILE A 20 -21.78 -37.11 -15.00
C ILE A 20 -22.64 -37.61 -16.17
N ASP A 21 -22.04 -38.18 -17.22
CA ASP A 21 -22.75 -38.84 -18.33
C ASP A 21 -23.63 -39.99 -17.85
N LYS A 22 -23.07 -40.87 -17.00
CA LYS A 22 -23.81 -41.96 -16.35
C LYS A 22 -24.96 -41.42 -15.50
N LEU A 23 -24.75 -40.33 -14.75
CA LEU A 23 -25.79 -39.71 -13.93
C LEU A 23 -26.92 -39.14 -14.80
N ILE A 24 -26.58 -38.37 -15.84
CA ILE A 24 -27.53 -37.80 -16.82
C ILE A 24 -28.36 -38.92 -17.47
N ALA A 25 -27.70 -39.95 -18.01
CA ALA A 25 -28.36 -41.06 -18.68
C ALA A 25 -29.29 -41.85 -17.72
N ASN A 26 -28.83 -42.16 -16.50
CA ASN A 26 -29.62 -42.91 -15.53
C ASN A 26 -30.79 -42.11 -14.94
N VAL A 27 -30.67 -40.80 -14.76
CA VAL A 27 -31.78 -39.97 -14.28
C VAL A 27 -32.81 -39.76 -15.39
N ASN A 28 -32.39 -39.36 -16.59
CA ASN A 28 -33.31 -39.04 -17.69
C ASN A 28 -34.12 -40.28 -18.12
N SER A 29 -33.50 -41.47 -18.17
CA SER A 29 -34.21 -42.72 -18.46
C SER A 29 -35.21 -43.09 -17.36
N LYS A 30 -34.84 -43.00 -16.08
CA LYS A 30 -35.74 -43.33 -14.94
C LYS A 30 -36.86 -42.31 -14.72
N GLN A 31 -36.75 -41.10 -15.27
CA GLN A 31 -37.78 -40.05 -15.22
C GLN A 31 -38.73 -40.08 -16.43
N ALA A 32 -38.43 -40.85 -17.49
CA ALA A 32 -39.24 -40.89 -18.71
C ALA A 32 -40.72 -41.27 -18.48
N SER A 33 -41.00 -42.12 -17.49
CA SER A 33 -42.33 -42.65 -17.17
C SER A 33 -43.01 -42.03 -15.93
N LYS A 34 -42.42 -41.01 -15.29
CA LYS A 34 -42.96 -40.39 -14.07
C LYS A 34 -43.66 -39.05 -14.32
N PHE A 35 -44.57 -38.68 -13.44
CA PHE A 35 -45.14 -37.33 -13.35
C PHE A 35 -44.20 -36.42 -12.54
N GLY A 36 -44.07 -35.14 -12.90
CA GLY A 36 -43.09 -34.24 -12.27
C GLY A 36 -41.64 -34.54 -12.67
N LYS A 37 -41.38 -34.66 -13.98
CA LYS A 37 -40.10 -35.12 -14.54
C LYS A 37 -38.94 -34.16 -14.23
N VAL A 38 -37.83 -34.72 -13.75
CA VAL A 38 -36.52 -34.03 -13.71
C VAL A 38 -35.73 -34.41 -14.96
N TYR A 39 -35.14 -33.42 -15.64
CA TYR A 39 -34.27 -33.62 -16.80
C TYR A 39 -32.90 -32.97 -16.53
N LEU A 40 -31.82 -33.75 -16.69
CA LEU A 40 -30.44 -33.32 -16.49
C LEU A 40 -29.71 -33.21 -17.83
N PHE A 41 -28.86 -32.20 -17.97
CA PHE A 41 -28.02 -31.94 -19.13
C PHE A 41 -26.84 -31.04 -18.74
N TYR A 42 -25.75 -31.07 -19.52
CA TYR A 42 -24.67 -30.10 -19.34
C TYR A 42 -25.13 -28.69 -19.71
N SER A 43 -24.76 -27.71 -18.90
CA SER A 43 -25.18 -26.32 -19.07
C SER A 43 -24.13 -25.36 -18.51
N THR A 44 -24.23 -24.08 -18.84
CA THR A 44 -23.37 -23.01 -18.34
C THR A 44 -24.18 -22.07 -17.43
N PRO A 45 -23.53 -21.23 -16.59
CA PRO A 45 -24.23 -20.20 -15.83
C PRO A 45 -25.03 -19.24 -16.72
N ALA A 46 -24.58 -18.95 -17.94
CA ALA A 46 -25.30 -18.12 -18.91
C ALA A 46 -26.56 -18.82 -19.45
N CYS A 47 -26.47 -20.10 -19.83
CA CYS A 47 -27.64 -20.88 -20.26
C CYS A 47 -28.65 -21.07 -19.11
N TYR A 48 -28.18 -21.24 -17.87
CA TYR A 48 -29.04 -21.26 -16.69
C TYR A 48 -29.74 -19.92 -16.46
N LEU A 49 -29.00 -18.80 -16.50
CA LEU A 49 -29.59 -17.47 -16.30
C LEU A 49 -30.66 -17.14 -17.37
N LYS A 50 -30.40 -17.51 -18.63
CA LYS A 50 -31.39 -17.44 -19.71
C LYS A 50 -32.64 -18.27 -19.39
N ALA A 51 -32.49 -19.53 -19.00
CA ALA A 51 -33.64 -20.38 -18.66
C ALA A 51 -34.44 -19.88 -17.43
N VAL A 52 -33.77 -19.23 -16.46
CA VAL A 52 -34.46 -18.56 -15.34
C VAL A 52 -35.24 -17.34 -15.83
N HIS A 53 -34.66 -16.51 -16.70
CA HIS A 53 -35.33 -15.34 -17.29
C HIS A 53 -36.55 -15.71 -18.13
N GLU A 54 -36.45 -16.78 -18.92
CA GLU A 54 -37.55 -17.32 -19.73
C GLU A 54 -38.67 -17.91 -18.86
N ALA A 55 -38.36 -18.47 -17.70
CA ALA A 55 -39.33 -19.08 -16.78
C ALA A 55 -39.95 -18.12 -15.75
N MET A 56 -39.19 -17.13 -15.28
CA MET A 56 -39.60 -16.20 -14.21
C MET A 56 -38.92 -14.84 -14.39
N GLN A 57 -39.63 -13.89 -15.00
CA GLN A 57 -39.12 -12.53 -15.23
C GLN A 57 -39.14 -11.64 -13.98
N ASN A 58 -39.99 -11.96 -12.98
CA ASN A 58 -40.17 -11.17 -11.76
C ASN A 58 -39.13 -11.57 -10.70
N LEU A 59 -38.33 -10.62 -10.22
CA LEU A 59 -37.38 -10.82 -9.12
C LEU A 59 -37.46 -9.71 -8.08
N THR A 60 -37.29 -10.09 -6.80
CA THR A 60 -37.23 -9.15 -5.68
C THR A 60 -35.94 -8.32 -5.70
N THR A 61 -36.04 -7.06 -5.28
CA THR A 61 -34.91 -6.11 -5.26
C THR A 61 -34.08 -6.21 -3.99
N LYS A 62 -32.75 -6.26 -4.14
CA LYS A 62 -31.77 -6.00 -3.09
C LYS A 62 -30.92 -4.78 -3.46
N GLN A 63 -30.61 -3.91 -2.49
CA GLN A 63 -29.88 -2.64 -2.72
C GLN A 63 -28.75 -2.39 -1.72
N ASP A 64 -28.65 -3.21 -0.67
CA ASP A 64 -27.54 -3.28 0.28
C ASP A 64 -26.50 -4.33 -0.14
N ASP A 65 -25.37 -4.36 0.55
CA ASP A 65 -24.31 -5.33 0.31
C ASP A 65 -24.54 -6.67 1.06
N PHE A 66 -23.53 -7.55 1.04
CA PHE A 66 -23.53 -8.86 1.69
C PHE A 66 -22.48 -8.92 2.82
N ILE A 67 -22.31 -7.81 3.55
CA ILE A 67 -21.17 -7.58 4.45
C ILE A 67 -21.66 -7.33 5.90
N PRO A 68 -20.94 -7.84 6.92
CA PRO A 68 -19.81 -8.78 6.83
C PRO A 68 -20.26 -10.20 6.51
N GLN A 69 -19.33 -10.99 5.97
CA GLN A 69 -19.54 -12.41 5.71
C GLN A 69 -19.46 -13.21 7.02
N THR A 70 -20.45 -14.06 7.26
CA THR A 70 -20.51 -15.02 8.36
C THR A 70 -20.84 -16.42 7.80
N SER A 71 -20.29 -17.47 8.41
CA SER A 71 -20.65 -18.87 8.08
C SER A 71 -21.54 -19.54 9.12
N ASP A 72 -21.56 -19.00 10.34
CA ASP A 72 -22.26 -19.49 11.52
C ASP A 72 -22.16 -18.43 12.63
N LYS A 73 -22.94 -18.61 13.70
CA LYS A 73 -23.09 -17.64 14.80
C LYS A 73 -21.78 -17.15 15.45
N ASP A 74 -20.69 -17.93 15.40
CA ASP A 74 -19.42 -17.62 16.06
C ASP A 74 -18.28 -17.28 15.08
N THR A 75 -18.56 -17.28 13.76
CA THR A 75 -17.54 -17.21 12.71
C THR A 75 -17.77 -16.04 11.75
N HIS A 76 -17.08 -14.94 12.03
CA HIS A 76 -17.14 -13.69 11.26
C HIS A 76 -15.82 -13.48 10.50
N ALA A 77 -15.92 -13.41 9.16
CA ALA A 77 -14.77 -13.25 8.27
C ALA A 77 -14.38 -11.76 8.11
N THR A 78 -14.26 -11.04 9.24
CA THR A 78 -13.96 -9.60 9.29
C THR A 78 -12.47 -9.30 9.51
N GLY A 79 -11.68 -10.29 9.93
CA GLY A 79 -10.24 -10.17 10.10
C GLY A 79 -9.48 -9.91 8.78
N MET A 80 -9.96 -10.47 7.67
CA MET A 80 -9.38 -10.24 6.33
C MET A 80 -9.37 -8.77 5.89
N TYR A 81 -10.14 -7.89 6.53
CA TYR A 81 -10.13 -6.46 6.22
C TYR A 81 -8.82 -5.78 6.66
N THR A 82 -8.07 -6.34 7.61
CA THR A 82 -6.75 -5.82 8.04
C THR A 82 -5.58 -6.78 7.81
N SER A 83 -5.79 -8.11 7.78
CA SER A 83 -4.72 -9.11 7.60
C SER A 83 -3.71 -8.78 6.49
N ARG A 84 -2.41 -8.90 6.79
CA ARG A 84 -1.28 -8.54 5.90
C ARG A 84 -1.40 -7.08 5.38
N PRO A 85 -1.39 -6.07 6.28
CA PRO A 85 -1.65 -4.67 5.92
C PRO A 85 -0.61 -4.09 4.95
N VAL A 86 0.60 -4.65 4.88
CA VAL A 86 1.64 -4.26 3.90
C VAL A 86 1.24 -4.65 2.48
N ILE A 87 0.66 -5.83 2.25
CA ILE A 87 0.15 -6.24 0.92
C ILE A 87 -0.99 -5.32 0.45
N LYS A 88 -1.90 -4.95 1.37
CA LYS A 88 -3.00 -4.01 1.10
C LYS A 88 -2.50 -2.62 0.71
N TYR A 89 -1.40 -2.15 1.31
CA TYR A 89 -0.73 -0.90 0.92
C TYR A 89 -0.01 -1.04 -0.44
N LEU A 90 0.76 -2.11 -0.64
CA LEU A 90 1.48 -2.38 -1.89
C LEU A 90 0.55 -2.50 -3.10
N ALA A 91 -0.65 -3.07 -2.94
CA ALA A 91 -1.66 -3.14 -4.00
C ALA A 91 -2.13 -1.75 -4.47
N ARG A 92 -2.24 -0.77 -3.56
CA ARG A 92 -2.56 0.64 -3.89
C ARG A 92 -1.39 1.36 -4.54
N GLU A 93 -0.18 1.19 -4.00
CA GLU A 93 1.04 1.74 -4.60
C GLU A 93 1.22 1.26 -6.05
N VAL A 94 1.07 -0.05 -6.30
CA VAL A 94 1.16 -0.62 -7.65
C VAL A 94 0.08 -0.04 -8.57
N HIS A 95 -1.17 0.09 -8.10
CA HIS A 95 -2.25 0.70 -8.88
C HIS A 95 -1.89 2.14 -9.32
N LEU A 96 -1.48 2.98 -8.37
CA LEU A 96 -1.15 4.39 -8.61
C LEU A 96 0.06 4.53 -9.56
N TYR A 97 1.10 3.70 -9.39
CA TYR A 97 2.24 3.69 -10.31
C TYR A 97 1.83 3.27 -11.73
N ILE A 98 0.91 2.31 -11.88
CA ILE A 98 0.38 1.90 -13.18
C ILE A 98 -0.46 3.00 -13.83
N GLN A 99 -1.25 3.77 -13.08
CA GLN A 99 -2.00 4.91 -13.64
C GLN A 99 -1.05 5.99 -14.17
N ILE A 100 -0.03 6.36 -13.39
CA ILE A 100 1.02 7.30 -13.81
C ILE A 100 1.75 6.77 -15.06
N ALA A 101 2.03 5.45 -15.13
CA ALA A 101 2.66 4.84 -16.30
C ALA A 101 1.80 4.95 -17.57
N LYS A 102 0.49 4.66 -17.48
CA LYS A 102 -0.46 4.75 -18.60
C LYS A 102 -0.59 6.18 -19.12
N GLN A 103 -0.66 7.15 -18.21
CA GLN A 103 -0.69 8.57 -18.53
C GLN A 103 0.62 9.03 -19.20
N LEU A 104 1.78 8.76 -18.58
CA LEU A 104 3.08 9.16 -19.13
C LEU A 104 3.41 8.47 -20.47
N GLN A 105 2.98 7.22 -20.69
CA GLN A 105 3.08 6.52 -21.98
C GLN A 105 2.38 7.27 -23.12
N VAL A 106 1.24 7.92 -22.84
CA VAL A 106 0.51 8.75 -23.81
C VAL A 106 1.17 10.13 -23.93
N LEU A 107 1.32 10.83 -22.80
CA LEU A 107 1.70 12.25 -22.77
C LEU A 107 3.15 12.49 -23.23
N ALA A 108 4.10 11.65 -22.80
CA ALA A 108 5.50 11.76 -23.19
C ALA A 108 5.82 11.07 -24.53
N GLN A 109 4.79 10.63 -25.26
CA GLN A 109 4.88 10.02 -26.60
C GLN A 109 5.85 8.83 -26.66
N LEU A 110 5.86 7.99 -25.62
CA LEU A 110 6.77 6.84 -25.53
C LEU A 110 6.51 5.81 -26.66
N GLY A 111 7.54 5.02 -26.97
CA GLY A 111 7.46 3.93 -27.94
C GLY A 111 6.61 2.75 -27.47
N ASN A 112 6.86 1.56 -28.03
CA ASN A 112 6.19 0.34 -27.58
C ASN A 112 6.71 -0.08 -26.19
N ASN A 113 5.81 -0.15 -25.20
CA ASN A 113 6.06 -0.76 -23.89
C ASN A 113 5.00 -1.84 -23.57
N ASP A 114 4.31 -2.37 -24.58
CA ASP A 114 3.09 -3.16 -24.42
C ASP A 114 3.36 -4.43 -23.57
N LYS A 115 4.53 -5.08 -23.75
CA LYS A 115 5.02 -6.19 -22.90
C LYS A 115 5.25 -5.80 -21.42
N LYS A 116 5.70 -4.57 -21.15
CA LYS A 116 5.85 -4.07 -19.77
C LYS A 116 4.47 -3.85 -19.14
N PHE A 117 3.52 -3.32 -19.91
CA PHE A 117 2.13 -3.18 -19.47
C PHE A 117 1.48 -4.55 -19.20
N GLU A 118 1.72 -5.55 -20.04
CA GLU A 118 1.28 -6.93 -19.79
C GLU A 118 1.79 -7.47 -18.44
N GLU A 119 3.09 -7.37 -18.14
CA GLU A 119 3.65 -7.87 -16.88
C GLU A 119 3.08 -7.11 -15.65
N ILE A 120 3.06 -5.77 -15.66
CA ILE A 120 2.57 -5.00 -14.50
C ILE A 120 1.05 -5.10 -14.33
N MET A 121 0.28 -5.25 -15.41
CA MET A 121 -1.17 -5.50 -15.34
C MET A 121 -1.46 -6.91 -14.82
N TRP A 122 -0.66 -7.92 -15.17
CA TRP A 122 -0.76 -9.26 -14.56
C TRP A 122 -0.48 -9.20 -13.06
N ILE A 123 0.60 -8.53 -12.63
CA ILE A 123 0.93 -8.35 -11.21
C ILE A 123 -0.22 -7.63 -10.48
N SER A 124 -0.71 -6.51 -11.03
CA SER A 124 -1.82 -5.76 -10.43
C SER A 124 -3.13 -6.55 -10.38
N GLY A 125 -3.38 -7.42 -11.35
CA GLY A 125 -4.57 -8.28 -11.39
C GLY A 125 -4.51 -9.37 -10.31
N VAL A 126 -3.37 -10.07 -10.19
CA VAL A 126 -3.19 -11.11 -9.16
C VAL A 126 -3.15 -10.52 -7.74
N LEU A 127 -2.68 -9.28 -7.57
CA LEU A 127 -2.79 -8.55 -6.29
C LEU A 127 -4.24 -8.26 -5.87
N GLN A 128 -5.24 -8.34 -6.77
CA GLN A 128 -6.67 -8.27 -6.43
C GLN A 128 -7.30 -9.64 -6.14
N ASP A 129 -6.55 -10.74 -6.21
CA ASP A 129 -7.12 -12.06 -5.92
C ASP A 129 -7.66 -12.14 -4.48
N HIS A 130 -8.81 -12.81 -4.33
CA HIS A 130 -9.55 -12.99 -3.09
C HIS A 130 -8.80 -13.74 -1.98
N SER A 131 -7.65 -14.37 -2.25
CA SER A 131 -6.72 -14.91 -1.24
C SER A 131 -5.52 -13.98 -1.00
N VAL A 132 -5.16 -13.14 -1.97
CA VAL A 132 -4.01 -12.22 -1.90
C VAL A 132 -4.37 -10.92 -1.19
N ILE A 133 -5.38 -10.18 -1.67
CA ILE A 133 -5.77 -8.88 -1.10
C ILE A 133 -6.36 -9.00 0.32
N THR A 134 -6.92 -10.17 0.64
CA THR A 134 -7.45 -10.54 1.95
C THR A 134 -6.37 -10.96 2.94
N GLY A 135 -5.17 -11.32 2.48
CA GLY A 135 -4.08 -11.82 3.32
C GLY A 135 -4.11 -13.32 3.62
N GLY A 136 -5.01 -14.09 3.01
CA GLY A 136 -5.17 -15.55 3.14
C GLY A 136 -4.05 -16.39 2.50
N MET A 137 -2.80 -15.96 2.64
CA MET A 137 -1.62 -16.52 1.99
C MET A 137 -0.66 -17.19 2.97
N ARG A 138 0.14 -18.15 2.46
CA ARG A 138 1.36 -18.61 3.14
C ARG A 138 2.46 -17.54 3.09
N ARG A 139 3.43 -17.64 4.00
CA ARG A 139 4.59 -16.74 4.08
C ARG A 139 5.31 -16.56 2.73
N TYR A 140 5.81 -17.63 2.12
CA TYR A 140 6.54 -17.57 0.84
C TYR A 140 5.71 -17.01 -0.33
N VAL A 141 4.38 -17.16 -0.31
CA VAL A 141 3.47 -16.59 -1.30
C VAL A 141 3.32 -15.07 -1.09
N THR A 142 3.29 -14.65 0.17
CA THR A 142 3.29 -13.23 0.57
C THR A 142 4.57 -12.55 0.14
N GLU A 143 5.73 -13.16 0.43
CA GLU A 143 7.06 -12.67 0.05
C GLU A 143 7.22 -12.61 -1.49
N TYR A 144 6.72 -13.62 -2.22
CA TYR A 144 6.69 -13.61 -3.69
C TYR A 144 5.87 -12.43 -4.25
N TYR A 145 4.66 -12.18 -3.74
CA TYR A 145 3.84 -11.07 -4.23
C TYR A 145 4.32 -9.69 -3.78
N ALA A 146 4.96 -9.57 -2.60
CA ALA A 146 5.66 -8.35 -2.22
C ALA A 146 6.82 -8.04 -3.18
N ARG A 147 7.65 -9.04 -3.52
CA ARG A 147 8.72 -8.92 -4.52
C ARG A 147 8.18 -8.57 -5.92
N LYS A 148 7.04 -9.14 -6.33
CA LYS A 148 6.38 -8.77 -7.59
C LYS A 148 5.80 -7.35 -7.56
N ALA A 149 5.23 -6.90 -6.44
CA ALA A 149 4.77 -5.51 -6.29
C ALA A 149 5.93 -4.50 -6.41
N TYR A 150 7.09 -4.79 -5.80
CA TYR A 150 8.32 -4.01 -5.99
C TYR A 150 8.76 -3.99 -7.47
N LEU A 151 8.82 -5.16 -8.13
CA LEU A 151 9.18 -5.26 -9.54
C LEU A 151 8.24 -4.44 -10.45
N ALA A 152 6.93 -4.43 -10.17
CA ALA A 152 5.98 -3.63 -10.93
C ALA A 152 6.25 -2.13 -10.81
N LYS A 153 6.64 -1.63 -9.62
CA LYS A 153 7.07 -0.24 -9.44
C LYS A 153 8.34 0.08 -10.23
N GLU A 154 9.34 -0.79 -10.22
CA GLU A 154 10.57 -0.58 -11.00
C GLU A 154 10.35 -0.62 -12.51
N ILE A 155 9.47 -1.49 -13.02
CA ILE A 155 9.06 -1.50 -14.44
C ILE A 155 8.35 -0.18 -14.80
N CYS A 156 7.57 0.40 -13.88
CA CYS A 156 7.00 1.75 -14.06
C CYS A 156 8.09 2.82 -14.09
N MET A 157 9.07 2.81 -13.16
CA MET A 157 10.19 3.76 -13.14
C MET A 157 11.01 3.72 -14.45
N GLN A 158 11.20 2.56 -15.07
CA GLN A 158 11.84 2.44 -16.39
C GLN A 158 11.08 3.18 -17.51
N MET A 159 9.77 3.39 -17.38
CA MET A 159 8.97 4.19 -18.31
C MET A 159 8.94 5.68 -17.93
N TYR A 160 8.97 5.99 -16.62
CA TYR A 160 9.00 7.37 -16.15
C TYR A 160 10.29 8.10 -16.52
N ARG A 161 11.44 7.40 -16.48
CA ARG A 161 12.77 7.99 -16.78
C ARG A 161 12.83 8.69 -18.16
N PRO A 162 12.52 8.03 -19.30
CA PRO A 162 12.43 8.73 -20.58
C PRO A 162 11.25 9.70 -20.63
N ALA A 163 10.14 9.41 -19.95
CA ALA A 163 8.96 10.29 -19.99
C ALA A 163 9.21 11.66 -19.39
N PHE A 164 9.85 11.74 -18.21
CA PHE A 164 10.22 13.02 -17.60
C PHE A 164 11.30 13.75 -18.40
N ASN A 165 12.26 13.04 -19.03
CA ASN A 165 13.23 13.70 -19.91
C ASN A 165 12.55 14.34 -21.14
N ASN A 166 11.65 13.60 -21.82
CA ASN A 166 10.86 14.13 -22.93
C ASN A 166 10.01 15.34 -22.50
N LEU A 167 9.26 15.22 -21.39
CA LEU A 167 8.33 16.26 -20.95
C LEU A 167 9.00 17.48 -20.30
N ARG A 168 10.21 17.35 -19.75
CA ARG A 168 11.01 18.47 -19.22
C ARG A 168 11.91 19.12 -20.28
N ASN A 169 12.06 18.50 -21.45
CA ASN A 169 13.12 18.79 -22.43
C ASN A 169 14.54 18.69 -21.82
N SER A 170 14.71 17.85 -20.79
CA SER A 170 15.99 17.71 -20.08
C SER A 170 16.91 16.68 -20.70
N SER A 171 18.22 16.82 -20.48
CA SER A 171 19.21 15.93 -21.08
C SER A 171 18.89 14.45 -20.79
N GLY A 172 19.00 13.60 -21.81
CA GLY A 172 18.69 12.16 -21.72
C GLY A 172 19.60 11.35 -20.77
N LYS A 173 20.53 12.02 -20.08
CA LYS A 173 21.44 11.48 -19.05
C LYS A 173 20.87 11.61 -17.62
N MET A 174 19.75 12.32 -17.44
CA MET A 174 19.10 12.46 -16.14
C MET A 174 18.31 11.20 -15.79
N ILE A 175 18.48 10.69 -14.56
CA ILE A 175 17.84 9.48 -14.07
C ILE A 175 16.96 9.82 -12.87
N TYR A 176 15.73 9.30 -12.88
CA TYR A 176 14.72 9.52 -11.84
C TYR A 176 14.51 8.25 -11.00
N TYR A 177 14.24 8.44 -9.72
CA TYR A 177 14.07 7.40 -8.70
C TYR A 177 12.84 7.68 -7.83
N ALA A 178 12.33 6.63 -7.18
CA ALA A 178 11.32 6.74 -6.13
C ALA A 178 11.98 6.35 -4.79
N CYS A 179 11.87 7.20 -3.79
CA CYS A 179 12.50 6.99 -2.48
C CYS A 179 11.57 6.38 -1.43
N HIS A 180 12.17 5.82 -0.38
CA HIS A 180 11.49 5.21 0.75
C HIS A 180 11.09 6.26 1.80
N PHE A 181 10.29 7.25 1.37
CA PHE A 181 9.73 8.29 2.23
C PHE A 181 8.89 7.72 3.40
N ASN A 182 8.44 6.47 3.33
CA ASN A 182 7.75 5.76 4.41
C ASN A 182 8.66 5.36 5.59
N VAL A 183 9.98 5.32 5.41
CA VAL A 183 10.96 5.16 6.52
C VAL A 183 11.89 6.38 6.62
N SER A 184 11.49 7.48 5.97
CA SER A 184 12.25 8.73 5.92
C SER A 184 13.72 8.49 5.51
N SER A 185 13.91 7.77 4.40
CA SER A 185 15.23 7.44 3.81
C SER A 185 15.24 7.66 2.29
N CYS A 186 16.28 8.33 1.77
CA CYS A 186 16.38 8.71 0.35
C CYS A 186 17.81 9.08 -0.09
N TRP A 187 18.59 8.11 -0.55
CA TRP A 187 20.00 8.29 -0.92
C TRP A 187 20.27 9.37 -1.98
N THR A 188 19.31 9.65 -2.86
CA THR A 188 19.42 10.71 -3.89
C THR A 188 19.37 12.14 -3.35
N LEU A 189 19.10 12.34 -2.05
CA LEU A 189 19.03 13.66 -1.40
C LEU A 189 20.24 13.93 -0.48
N GLU A 190 21.25 13.07 -0.52
CA GLU A 190 22.47 13.18 0.29
C GLU A 190 23.43 14.24 -0.22
N GLY A 191 23.49 14.43 -1.53
CA GLY A 191 24.37 15.41 -2.18
C GLY A 191 23.85 16.84 -2.06
N ASP A 192 24.77 17.80 -2.12
CA ASP A 192 24.50 19.23 -1.89
C ASP A 192 23.45 19.82 -2.84
N LYS A 193 23.30 19.24 -4.03
CA LYS A 193 22.37 19.69 -5.08
C LYS A 193 21.56 18.53 -5.58
N SER A 194 20.25 18.67 -5.48
CA SER A 194 19.28 17.72 -6.00
C SER A 194 18.07 18.46 -6.55
N PHE A 195 17.25 17.79 -7.37
CA PHE A 195 15.92 18.29 -7.66
C PHE A 195 14.90 17.16 -7.69
N ILE A 196 13.66 17.52 -7.37
CA ILE A 196 12.53 16.61 -7.40
C ILE A 196 11.57 16.96 -8.54
N VAL A 197 10.78 15.98 -8.95
CA VAL A 197 9.62 16.13 -9.83
C VAL A 197 8.42 15.55 -9.10
N VAL A 198 7.40 16.38 -8.84
CA VAL A 198 6.16 15.94 -8.20
C VAL A 198 5.08 15.85 -9.27
N TYR A 199 4.73 14.62 -9.66
CA TYR A 199 3.73 14.35 -10.69
C TYR A 199 2.35 14.11 -10.09
N ASN A 200 1.35 14.79 -10.63
CA ASN A 200 -0.05 14.72 -10.24
C ASN A 200 -0.87 14.02 -11.35
N PRO A 201 -1.37 12.78 -11.11
CA PRO A 201 -2.17 12.04 -12.09
C PRO A 201 -3.65 12.48 -12.13
N LEU A 202 -4.07 13.42 -11.28
CA LEU A 202 -5.47 13.82 -11.15
C LEU A 202 -5.91 14.85 -12.18
N GLY A 203 -7.22 14.89 -12.42
CA GLY A 203 -7.85 15.78 -13.40
C GLY A 203 -8.06 17.23 -12.92
N TRP A 204 -7.49 17.59 -11.77
CA TRP A 204 -7.51 18.93 -11.17
C TRP A 204 -6.20 19.21 -10.44
N SER A 205 -5.93 20.49 -10.15
CA SER A 205 -4.75 20.89 -9.39
C SER A 205 -4.85 20.50 -7.92
N VAL A 206 -3.76 19.97 -7.37
CA VAL A 206 -3.66 19.54 -5.96
C VAL A 206 -2.62 20.40 -5.23
N THR A 207 -2.87 20.72 -3.97
CA THR A 207 -1.88 21.26 -3.03
C THR A 207 -1.64 20.20 -1.95
N LEU A 208 -0.38 19.89 -1.64
CA LEU A 208 -0.01 18.92 -0.61
C LEU A 208 1.30 19.32 0.09
N PRO A 209 1.54 18.88 1.34
CA PRO A 209 2.84 19.01 1.96
C PRO A 209 3.82 18.00 1.34
N ILE A 210 5.05 18.45 1.15
CA ILE A 210 6.19 17.63 0.74
C ILE A 210 7.11 17.53 1.97
N ARG A 211 7.49 16.31 2.36
CA ARG A 211 8.46 16.02 3.42
C ARG A 211 9.58 15.16 2.83
N LEU A 212 10.82 15.62 2.94
CA LEU A 212 12.00 15.01 2.31
C LEU A 212 13.07 14.74 3.37
N PRO A 213 13.54 13.50 3.56
CA PRO A 213 14.62 13.23 4.50
C PRO A 213 15.93 13.86 4.00
N VAL A 214 16.61 14.59 4.88
CA VAL A 214 17.83 15.35 4.57
C VAL A 214 18.87 15.24 5.70
N PHE A 215 20.13 15.51 5.37
CA PHE A 215 21.15 15.73 6.41
C PHE A 215 20.96 17.09 7.07
N ARG A 216 21.30 17.20 8.35
CA ARG A 216 21.26 18.47 9.07
C ARG A 216 22.08 19.55 8.36
N GLY A 217 21.51 20.74 8.20
CA GLY A 217 22.14 21.84 7.46
C GLY A 217 21.14 22.86 6.91
N ILE A 218 21.66 23.92 6.30
CA ILE A 218 20.84 24.97 5.68
C ILE A 218 20.50 24.57 4.25
N TYR A 219 19.23 24.71 3.89
CA TYR A 219 18.73 24.46 2.54
C TYR A 219 18.16 25.72 1.89
N LYS A 220 18.07 25.70 0.57
CA LYS A 220 17.16 26.53 -0.22
C LYS A 220 16.35 25.64 -1.14
N VAL A 221 15.04 25.92 -1.21
CA VAL A 221 14.11 25.29 -2.14
C VAL A 221 13.72 26.34 -3.17
N TYR A 222 13.76 26.01 -4.46
CA TYR A 222 13.31 26.89 -5.53
C TYR A 222 12.09 26.30 -6.24
N ASP A 223 11.09 27.15 -6.49
CA ASP A 223 9.88 26.83 -7.25
C ASP A 223 10.17 26.66 -8.76
N PRO A 224 9.22 26.15 -9.57
CA PRO A 224 9.37 25.97 -11.02
C PRO A 224 9.76 27.22 -11.84
N LYS A 225 9.81 28.42 -11.25
CA LYS A 225 10.18 29.69 -11.88
C LYS A 225 11.53 30.22 -11.37
N GLY A 226 12.22 29.44 -10.54
CA GLY A 226 13.48 29.84 -9.90
C GLY A 226 13.31 30.76 -8.69
N VAL A 227 12.09 30.90 -8.14
CA VAL A 227 11.83 31.74 -6.96
C VAL A 227 12.02 30.93 -5.68
N GLU A 228 12.65 31.50 -4.66
CA GLU A 228 12.86 30.83 -3.38
C GLU A 228 11.53 30.56 -2.66
N GLN A 229 11.30 29.30 -2.34
CA GLN A 229 10.09 28.76 -1.72
C GLN A 229 10.28 28.65 -0.21
N ASN A 230 9.32 29.15 0.57
CA ASN A 230 9.34 29.00 2.02
C ASN A 230 9.28 27.51 2.40
N HIS A 231 10.13 27.12 3.34
CA HIS A 231 10.34 25.76 3.81
C HIS A 231 10.77 25.77 5.28
N SER A 232 10.55 24.65 5.98
CA SER A 232 10.97 24.44 7.36
C SER A 232 11.65 23.09 7.51
N ILE A 233 12.40 22.88 8.58
CA ILE A 233 13.12 21.62 8.85
C ILE A 233 12.63 21.06 10.19
N ILE A 234 12.25 19.77 10.22
CA ILE A 234 11.70 19.11 11.41
C ILE A 234 12.43 17.80 11.72
N SER A 235 12.75 17.55 12.99
CA SER A 235 13.39 16.30 13.43
C SER A 235 12.48 15.09 13.18
N ILE A 236 13.04 14.00 12.67
CA ILE A 236 12.30 12.75 12.41
C ILE A 236 11.83 12.13 13.73
N PRO A 237 10.56 11.67 13.86
CA PRO A 237 10.07 11.05 15.10
C PRO A 237 10.90 9.84 15.52
N ASP A 238 11.19 9.68 16.82
CA ASP A 238 12.04 8.60 17.36
C ASP A 238 11.63 7.21 16.83
N ILE A 239 10.33 6.91 16.84
CA ILE A 239 9.74 5.63 16.40
C ILE A 239 9.86 5.38 14.89
N VAL A 240 10.18 6.41 14.10
CA VAL A 240 10.52 6.32 12.67
C VAL A 240 12.04 6.23 12.50
N ALA A 241 12.80 6.98 13.30
CA ALA A 241 14.26 6.93 13.29
C ALA A 241 14.83 5.57 13.74
N SER A 242 14.10 4.85 14.61
CA SER A 242 14.44 3.52 15.12
C SER A 242 14.05 2.33 14.22
N LEU A 243 13.49 2.57 13.02
CA LEU A 243 13.10 1.49 12.10
C LEU A 243 14.34 0.82 11.48
N PRO A 244 14.50 -0.51 11.52
CA PRO A 244 15.69 -1.18 10.97
C PRO A 244 15.79 -1.06 9.45
N ASP A 245 14.64 -1.05 8.76
CA ASP A 245 14.46 -0.84 7.32
C ASP A 245 15.08 0.46 6.77
N ARG A 246 15.46 1.40 7.64
CA ARG A 246 15.92 2.75 7.29
C ARG A 246 17.30 2.76 6.60
N GLY A 247 18.11 1.72 6.82
CA GLY A 247 19.43 1.54 6.24
C GLY A 247 20.55 2.33 6.94
N GLU A 248 21.74 2.31 6.35
CA GLU A 248 22.93 3.00 6.86
C GLU A 248 22.84 4.53 6.68
N PHE A 249 22.00 4.99 5.75
CA PHE A 249 21.82 6.39 5.33
C PHE A 249 20.99 7.21 6.33
N ARG A 250 21.56 7.41 7.52
CA ARG A 250 20.95 8.11 8.66
C ARG A 250 20.90 9.63 8.44
N THR A 251 19.92 10.07 7.66
CA THR A 251 19.40 11.44 7.72
C THR A 251 18.76 11.72 9.09
N GLU A 252 18.84 12.94 9.59
CA GLU A 252 18.35 13.32 10.93
C GLU A 252 17.01 14.08 10.85
N ASP A 253 16.87 14.90 9.81
CA ASP A 253 15.78 15.86 9.65
C ASP A 253 14.92 15.54 8.42
N GLU A 254 13.69 16.06 8.40
CA GLU A 254 12.84 16.20 7.22
C GLU A 254 12.72 17.68 6.81
N LEU A 255 13.07 18.00 5.56
CA LEU A 255 12.79 19.26 4.90
C LEU A 255 11.32 19.28 4.45
N VAL A 256 10.56 20.28 4.89
CA VAL A 256 9.11 20.39 4.73
C VAL A 256 8.73 21.67 3.98
N PHE A 257 7.88 21.56 2.96
CA PHE A 257 7.24 22.72 2.32
C PHE A 257 5.89 22.36 1.69
N ILE A 258 5.06 23.36 1.40
CA ILE A 258 3.77 23.17 0.72
C ILE A 258 3.97 23.28 -0.79
N ALA A 259 3.77 22.19 -1.53
CA ALA A 259 3.77 22.21 -2.99
C ALA A 259 2.40 22.66 -3.50
N GLU A 260 2.26 23.98 -3.72
CA GLU A 260 1.01 24.59 -4.14
C GLU A 260 0.61 24.27 -5.58
N LYS A 261 -0.68 23.94 -5.76
CA LYS A 261 -1.39 23.95 -7.05
C LYS A 261 -0.63 23.20 -8.16
N ILE A 262 -0.14 21.99 -7.87
CA ILE A 262 0.49 21.12 -8.87
C ILE A 262 -0.51 20.88 -10.00
N PRO A 263 -0.16 21.10 -11.29
CA PRO A 263 -1.09 21.05 -12.42
C PRO A 263 -1.78 19.68 -12.58
N PRO A 264 -2.97 19.64 -13.20
CA PRO A 264 -3.66 18.38 -13.51
C PRO A 264 -2.92 17.59 -14.61
N LEU A 265 -2.85 16.27 -14.47
CA LEU A 265 -2.19 15.35 -15.42
C LEU A 265 -0.82 15.90 -15.84
N GLY A 266 0.01 16.22 -14.84
CA GLY A 266 1.14 17.13 -15.00
C GLY A 266 2.10 17.09 -13.82
N TYR A 267 3.11 17.95 -13.82
CA TYR A 267 4.09 18.02 -12.73
C TYR A 267 4.56 19.44 -12.42
N LYS A 268 5.18 19.58 -11.23
CA LYS A 268 6.11 20.65 -10.89
C LYS A 268 7.45 20.07 -10.49
N SER A 269 8.54 20.72 -10.88
CA SER A 269 9.89 20.42 -10.38
C SER A 269 10.32 21.47 -9.36
N TYR A 270 11.10 21.06 -8.36
CA TYR A 270 11.68 21.95 -7.35
C TYR A 270 13.16 21.62 -7.18
N PHE A 271 14.03 22.64 -7.20
CA PHE A 271 15.47 22.51 -6.97
C PHE A 271 15.79 22.68 -5.49
N ILE A 272 16.76 21.94 -4.99
CA ILE A 272 17.17 21.91 -3.58
C ILE A 272 18.70 22.08 -3.52
N ASP A 273 19.14 23.13 -2.83
CA ASP A 273 20.55 23.53 -2.69
C ASP A 273 20.95 23.60 -1.21
N ARG A 274 21.97 22.85 -0.79
CA ARG A 274 22.46 22.78 0.58
C ARG A 274 23.62 23.74 0.80
N ILE A 275 23.37 24.83 1.53
CA ILE A 275 24.35 25.89 1.74
C ILE A 275 25.46 25.41 2.67
N HIS A 276 26.63 25.15 2.10
CA HIS A 276 27.86 24.92 2.84
C HIS A 276 28.39 26.23 3.44
N ILE A 277 28.17 26.42 4.75
CA ILE A 277 28.92 27.41 5.53
C ILE A 277 30.41 27.05 5.43
N ARG A 278 31.21 27.92 4.82
CA ARG A 278 32.65 27.70 4.65
C ARG A 278 33.34 27.61 6.01
N THR A 279 33.67 26.40 6.44
CA THR A 279 34.71 26.19 7.44
C THR A 279 36.00 26.82 6.92
N ARG A 280 36.60 27.69 7.74
CA ARG A 280 37.77 28.48 7.35
C ARG A 280 38.98 27.56 7.33
N THR A 281 39.40 27.11 6.14
CA THR A 281 40.64 26.34 6.00
C THR A 281 41.78 27.11 6.67
N LYS A 282 42.48 26.46 7.62
CA LYS A 282 43.59 27.07 8.37
C LYS A 282 44.66 27.51 7.37
N ARG A 283 44.73 28.82 7.08
CA ARG A 283 45.78 29.39 6.22
C ARG A 283 47.12 29.09 6.87
N SER A 284 47.99 28.35 6.20
CA SER A 284 49.35 28.09 6.67
C SER A 284 50.08 29.43 6.85
N VAL A 285 50.44 29.76 8.09
CA VAL A 285 51.04 31.06 8.44
C VAL A 285 52.47 31.11 7.92
N LEU A 286 52.69 31.85 6.83
CA LEU A 286 54.02 32.16 6.32
C LEU A 286 54.72 33.19 7.23
N LYS A 287 55.44 32.69 8.24
CA LYS A 287 56.20 33.51 9.20
C LYS A 287 57.41 34.14 8.50
N ARG A 288 57.33 35.44 8.19
CA ARG A 288 58.38 36.18 7.46
C ARG A 288 59.51 36.61 8.39
N ILE A 289 60.53 35.78 8.53
CA ILE A 289 61.74 36.10 9.30
C ILE A 289 62.67 37.00 8.46
N PHE A 290 63.22 38.04 9.09
CA PHE A 290 64.35 38.80 8.55
C PHE A 290 65.59 38.49 9.40
N GLN A 291 66.61 37.90 8.78
CA GLN A 291 67.95 37.79 9.35
C GLN A 291 68.84 38.83 8.67
N LYS A 292 69.65 39.56 9.46
CA LYS A 292 70.36 40.77 9.02
C LYS A 292 71.87 40.60 9.16
N ASP A 293 72.46 39.86 8.23
CA ASP A 293 73.91 39.79 8.07
C ASP A 293 74.42 40.87 7.10
N SER A 294 75.68 41.27 7.27
CA SER A 294 76.30 42.35 6.52
C SER A 294 76.43 42.01 5.02
N ASN A 295 75.97 42.93 4.18
CA ASN A 295 76.19 43.00 2.72
C ASN A 295 75.48 42.01 1.78
N ASN A 296 74.52 41.17 2.20
CA ASN A 296 73.50 40.69 1.24
C ASN A 296 72.19 40.17 1.85
N THR A 297 71.03 40.67 1.38
CA THR A 297 69.70 40.21 1.82
C THR A 297 69.12 39.14 0.88
N LYS A 298 69.25 37.86 1.24
CA LYS A 298 68.47 36.78 0.61
C LYS A 298 67.12 36.60 1.30
N LYS A 299 66.08 36.28 0.52
CA LYS A 299 64.72 35.99 0.99
C LYS A 299 64.51 34.49 1.04
N TYR A 300 64.04 33.97 2.17
CA TYR A 300 63.62 32.57 2.32
C TYR A 300 62.20 32.51 2.87
N TYR A 301 61.42 31.53 2.41
CA TYR A 301 60.12 31.18 2.96
C TYR A 301 60.20 29.72 3.43
N THR A 302 60.15 29.50 4.74
CA THR A 302 60.05 28.15 5.32
C THR A 302 58.60 27.85 5.67
N ARG A 303 58.16 26.63 5.33
CA ARG A 303 56.83 26.11 5.63
C ARG A 303 56.95 25.24 6.88
N GLN A 304 56.38 25.66 8.01
CA GLN A 304 56.28 24.78 9.18
C GLN A 304 55.24 23.69 8.91
N THR A 305 55.73 22.51 8.52
CA THR A 305 55.04 21.24 8.74
C THR A 305 55.59 20.65 10.03
N ASN A 306 54.75 20.40 11.02
CA ASN A 306 55.17 19.69 12.22
C ASN A 306 55.56 18.26 11.81
N PHE A 307 56.83 17.92 12.00
CA PHE A 307 57.34 16.56 11.95
C PHE A 307 57.93 16.27 13.32
N ASP A 308 57.28 15.39 14.07
CA ASP A 308 58.02 14.57 15.02
C ASP A 308 58.67 13.40 14.29
N LYS A 309 59.82 13.03 14.83
CA LYS A 309 60.72 11.96 14.42
C LYS A 309 60.66 10.86 15.49
N THR A 310 61.06 9.61 15.29
CA THR A 310 61.46 8.77 14.14
C THR A 310 61.46 7.35 14.70
N ASP A 311 61.34 6.32 13.84
CA ASP A 311 62.34 5.25 13.85
C ASP A 311 62.34 4.54 12.49
N ASP A 312 63.51 4.00 12.12
CA ASP A 312 63.77 3.44 10.79
C ASP A 312 63.65 1.90 10.77
N LYS A 313 63.50 1.37 9.54
CA LYS A 313 63.55 -0.04 9.12
C LYS A 313 62.24 -0.82 9.30
N ASP A 314 61.81 -1.66 8.35
CA ASP A 314 62.55 -2.26 7.22
C ASP A 314 61.69 -2.44 5.95
N MET A 315 62.37 -2.76 4.83
CA MET A 315 61.85 -3.20 3.51
C MET A 315 61.09 -2.19 2.63
N LEU A 316 61.78 -1.80 1.55
CA LEU A 316 61.24 -1.39 0.25
C LEU A 316 61.19 -2.61 -0.71
N ASP A 317 60.98 -2.37 -2.02
CA ASP A 317 60.83 -3.31 -3.15
C ASP A 317 59.37 -3.78 -3.36
N ASP A 318 58.72 -3.68 -4.53
CA ASP A 318 59.11 -3.20 -5.88
C ASP A 318 57.93 -2.52 -6.61
N ILE A 319 58.09 -1.30 -7.16
CA ILE A 319 57.33 -0.81 -8.34
C ILE A 319 58.20 0.15 -9.19
N PRO A 320 58.62 -0.23 -10.41
CA PRO A 320 59.19 0.68 -11.41
C PRO A 320 58.14 1.47 -12.22
N GLU A 321 58.56 2.58 -12.85
CA GLU A 321 57.74 3.53 -13.61
C GLU A 321 57.56 3.16 -15.12
N TYR A 322 57.22 4.17 -15.95
CA TYR A 322 57.14 4.24 -17.43
C TYR A 322 55.83 3.78 -18.12
N GLU A 323 55.34 4.41 -19.20
CA GLU A 323 55.39 5.82 -19.66
C GLU A 323 54.34 6.02 -20.81
N TYR A 324 54.31 7.20 -21.43
CA TYR A 324 53.46 7.62 -22.56
C TYR A 324 53.42 6.69 -23.81
N PHE A 325 52.32 6.74 -24.59
CA PHE A 325 52.34 7.21 -25.99
C PHE A 325 50.91 7.51 -26.55
N GLU A 326 50.82 8.06 -27.77
CA GLU A 326 49.65 8.79 -28.34
C GLU A 326 48.79 7.99 -29.36
N ASP A 327 47.76 8.66 -29.92
CA ASP A 327 46.73 8.15 -30.87
C ASP A 327 47.27 7.58 -32.21
N VAL A 328 46.62 6.51 -32.72
CA VAL A 328 46.10 6.49 -34.11
C VAL A 328 44.85 5.58 -34.27
N THR A 329 44.08 5.82 -35.33
CA THR A 329 42.80 5.21 -35.74
C THR A 329 42.81 3.72 -36.10
N GLU A 330 41.70 2.98 -35.86
CA GLU A 330 40.82 2.37 -36.90
C GLU A 330 39.66 1.53 -36.29
N LYS A 331 38.88 0.82 -37.12
CA LYS A 331 37.55 0.23 -36.81
C LYS A 331 37.61 -1.21 -36.27
N GLY A 332 36.67 -1.58 -35.39
CA GLY A 332 36.39 -3.00 -35.07
C GLY A 332 35.20 -3.22 -34.12
N HIS A 333 34.36 -4.22 -34.41
CA HIS A 333 33.42 -4.81 -33.44
C HIS A 333 34.13 -5.98 -32.72
N ASP A 334 34.04 -6.10 -31.38
CA ASP A 334 33.07 -6.97 -30.69
C ASP A 334 33.17 -6.82 -29.14
N LYS A 335 32.63 -7.76 -28.36
CA LYS A 335 32.29 -7.67 -26.90
C LYS A 335 33.42 -8.09 -25.92
N VAL A 336 33.06 -8.06 -24.61
CA VAL A 336 33.62 -8.77 -23.42
C VAL A 336 34.66 -7.96 -22.60
N PRO A 337 34.71 -8.02 -21.24
CA PRO A 337 33.74 -8.53 -20.22
C PRO A 337 33.25 -7.45 -19.22
N LEU A 338 32.32 -7.84 -18.34
CA LEU A 338 32.01 -7.14 -17.07
C LEU A 338 32.35 -8.08 -15.90
N ALA A 339 33.01 -7.59 -14.86
CA ALA A 339 33.54 -8.42 -13.77
C ALA A 339 32.54 -8.60 -12.59
N TYR A 340 32.23 -9.86 -12.32
CA TYR A 340 31.78 -10.45 -11.04
C TYR A 340 31.11 -9.59 -9.96
N ALA A 341 29.81 -9.83 -9.78
CA ALA A 341 29.19 -9.93 -8.46
C ALA A 341 28.84 -11.41 -8.19
N PRO A 342 28.69 -11.86 -6.92
CA PRO A 342 28.44 -13.27 -6.60
C PRO A 342 27.15 -13.81 -7.22
N ARG A 343 27.20 -15.03 -7.76
CA ARG A 343 26.04 -15.76 -8.26
C ARG A 343 25.74 -16.97 -7.36
N GLU A 344 24.59 -16.93 -6.69
CA GLU A 344 23.81 -18.14 -6.44
C GLU A 344 22.44 -17.97 -7.12
N PHE A 345 22.21 -18.78 -8.16
CA PHE A 345 20.95 -18.81 -8.90
C PHE A 345 20.40 -20.24 -8.85
N TYR A 346 19.25 -20.41 -8.20
CA TYR A 346 18.37 -21.54 -8.51
C TYR A 346 17.68 -21.26 -9.85
N THR A 347 17.64 -22.27 -10.72
CA THR A 347 17.16 -22.13 -12.11
C THR A 347 15.68 -22.52 -12.23
N ASP A 348 14.78 -21.57 -11.97
CA ASP A 348 13.34 -21.71 -12.25
C ASP A 348 13.03 -21.47 -13.75
N ASP A 349 13.53 -22.36 -14.61
CA ASP A 349 13.26 -22.37 -16.05
C ASP A 349 12.49 -23.65 -16.44
N ILE A 350 11.24 -23.78 -15.95
CA ILE A 350 10.31 -24.82 -16.41
C ILE A 350 9.74 -24.41 -17.78
N ALA A 351 10.60 -24.42 -18.79
CA ALA A 351 10.23 -24.26 -20.17
C ALA A 351 9.43 -25.49 -20.65
N THR A 352 8.10 -25.43 -20.56
CA THR A 352 7.21 -26.46 -21.11
C THR A 352 7.42 -26.57 -22.62
N LYS A 353 8.06 -27.66 -23.06
CA LYS A 353 8.23 -27.95 -24.50
C LYS A 353 6.86 -28.07 -25.18
N PRO A 354 6.72 -27.62 -26.43
CA PRO A 354 5.48 -27.83 -27.19
C PRO A 354 5.18 -29.34 -27.32
N PRO A 355 3.90 -29.73 -27.39
CA PRO A 355 3.51 -31.13 -27.45
C PRO A 355 4.08 -31.82 -28.69
N MET A 356 4.73 -32.97 -28.49
CA MET A 356 5.25 -33.81 -29.56
C MET A 356 4.12 -34.23 -30.51
N THR A 357 4.36 -34.20 -31.83
CA THR A 357 3.37 -34.67 -32.80
C THR A 357 3.24 -36.19 -32.74
N LYS A 358 2.14 -36.74 -33.27
CA LYS A 358 1.93 -38.21 -33.31
C LYS A 358 3.09 -38.95 -34.01
N ASN A 359 3.76 -38.32 -34.97
CA ASN A 359 4.89 -38.91 -35.68
C ASN A 359 6.15 -38.98 -34.80
N ASP A 360 6.39 -37.97 -33.96
CA ASP A 360 7.55 -37.93 -33.06
C ASP A 360 7.43 -38.99 -31.95
N ILE A 361 6.22 -39.21 -31.44
CA ILE A 361 5.91 -40.25 -30.44
C ILE A 361 6.13 -41.63 -31.04
N ALA A 362 5.63 -41.88 -32.26
CA ALA A 362 5.82 -43.14 -32.97
C ALA A 362 7.31 -43.43 -33.27
N ASN A 363 8.08 -42.43 -33.69
CA ASN A 363 9.51 -42.56 -33.95
C ASN A 363 10.31 -42.82 -32.67
N LYS A 364 9.94 -42.20 -31.55
CA LYS A 364 10.60 -42.44 -30.25
C LYS A 364 10.39 -43.88 -29.77
N MET A 365 9.14 -44.35 -29.74
CA MET A 365 8.83 -45.76 -29.38
C MET A 365 9.56 -46.78 -30.26
N ARG A 366 9.77 -46.47 -31.55
CA ARG A 366 10.47 -47.33 -32.51
C ARG A 366 11.99 -47.40 -32.31
N ASN A 367 12.57 -46.44 -31.61
CA ASN A 367 13.99 -46.41 -31.23
C ASN A 367 14.22 -47.03 -29.84
N ASP A 368 13.34 -46.75 -28.88
CA ASP A 368 13.44 -47.32 -27.53
C ASP A 368 13.29 -48.86 -27.56
N LEU A 369 12.48 -49.42 -28.47
CA LEU A 369 12.35 -50.86 -28.70
C LEU A 369 13.60 -51.57 -29.27
N LYS A 370 14.65 -50.83 -29.65
CA LYS A 370 15.87 -51.38 -30.28
C LYS A 370 17.08 -51.52 -29.35
N ARG A 371 17.01 -51.08 -28.08
CA ARG A 371 18.23 -50.87 -27.27
C ARG A 371 18.45 -51.82 -26.08
N THR A 372 17.57 -52.78 -25.82
CA THR A 372 17.75 -53.76 -24.73
C THR A 372 17.14 -55.12 -25.07
N THR A 373 17.95 -56.03 -25.64
CA THR A 373 17.59 -57.43 -25.89
C THR A 373 18.77 -58.38 -25.66
N THR A 374 18.90 -58.91 -24.45
CA THR A 374 19.75 -60.02 -24.00
C THR A 374 19.25 -60.47 -22.62
N SER A 375 19.02 -61.74 -22.29
CA SER A 375 19.01 -62.99 -23.08
C SER A 375 18.01 -64.02 -22.46
N LEU A 376 17.69 -65.06 -23.24
CA LEU A 376 16.63 -66.10 -23.03
C LEU A 376 17.20 -67.42 -22.42
N PRO A 377 16.44 -68.54 -22.24
CA PRO A 377 15.01 -68.83 -21.89
C PRO A 377 14.95 -69.91 -20.74
N PRO A 378 13.95 -70.86 -20.58
CA PRO A 378 12.55 -71.05 -21.05
C PRO A 378 11.56 -71.20 -19.83
N THR A 379 10.43 -71.95 -19.71
CA THR A 379 9.67 -72.97 -20.49
C THR A 379 8.19 -73.09 -20.00
N THR A 380 7.32 -73.85 -20.70
CA THR A 380 6.09 -74.61 -20.25
C THR A 380 5.13 -74.03 -19.18
N THR A 381 3.91 -73.53 -19.49
CA THR A 381 2.61 -74.24 -19.80
C THR A 381 1.86 -74.83 -18.59
N SER A 382 0.51 -74.78 -18.48
CA SER A 382 -0.56 -74.23 -19.36
C SER A 382 -1.93 -74.13 -18.67
N THR A 383 -2.83 -73.27 -19.19
CA THR A 383 -4.33 -73.39 -19.30
C THR A 383 -5.20 -73.95 -18.16
N LEU A 384 -6.48 -73.59 -17.94
CA LEU A 384 -7.47 -72.56 -18.31
C LEU A 384 -8.85 -73.13 -17.86
N SER A 385 -9.91 -72.32 -17.81
CA SER A 385 -11.34 -72.73 -17.84
C SER A 385 -11.95 -73.37 -16.54
N THR A 386 -13.24 -73.24 -16.18
CA THR A 386 -14.37 -72.46 -16.79
C THR A 386 -15.41 -72.01 -15.73
N SER A 387 -16.51 -71.42 -16.20
CA SER A 387 -17.76 -70.93 -15.57
C SER A 387 -18.51 -71.92 -14.63
N THR A 388 -19.66 -71.63 -13.97
CA THR A 388 -20.84 -70.85 -14.43
C THR A 388 -21.85 -70.52 -13.29
N THR A 389 -22.56 -69.39 -13.44
CA THR A 389 -23.96 -69.05 -13.02
C THR A 389 -24.54 -69.22 -11.60
N GLU A 390 -25.27 -68.14 -11.23
CA GLU A 390 -26.61 -68.09 -10.61
C GLU A 390 -26.83 -67.83 -9.10
N ASN A 391 -28.01 -67.24 -8.83
CA ASN A 391 -28.38 -66.47 -7.63
C ASN A 391 -29.45 -67.19 -6.79
N VAL A 392 -29.79 -66.62 -5.61
CA VAL A 392 -31.16 -66.16 -5.18
C VAL A 392 -31.40 -66.35 -3.66
N THR A 393 -32.14 -65.40 -3.03
CA THR A 393 -32.74 -65.40 -1.66
C THR A 393 -31.78 -65.32 -0.45
N LYS A 394 -31.93 -64.37 0.51
CA LYS A 394 -32.97 -64.12 1.56
C LYS A 394 -32.93 -65.14 2.72
N SER A 395 -33.13 -64.77 4.01
CA SER A 395 -33.25 -63.44 4.66
C SER A 395 -33.24 -63.52 6.20
N THR A 396 -32.89 -62.42 6.88
CA THR A 396 -33.37 -61.97 8.22
C THR A 396 -33.36 -62.92 9.43
N THR A 397 -32.58 -62.54 10.45
CA THR A 397 -33.09 -62.30 11.83
C THR A 397 -32.13 -61.41 12.65
N SER A 398 -32.66 -60.78 13.69
CA SER A 398 -32.00 -60.07 14.80
C SER A 398 -32.72 -60.49 16.11
N PRO A 399 -32.39 -60.02 17.34
CA PRO A 399 -31.34 -59.09 17.80
C PRO A 399 -30.49 -59.69 18.97
N THR A 400 -29.72 -58.87 19.71
CA THR A 400 -29.81 -58.72 21.20
C THR A 400 -28.65 -57.92 21.83
N THR A 401 -29.07 -57.02 22.72
CA THR A 401 -28.48 -56.11 23.73
C THR A 401 -27.17 -56.45 24.49
N SER A 402 -26.56 -55.37 25.04
CA SER A 402 -25.91 -55.20 26.37
C SER A 402 -24.44 -55.55 26.69
N GLN A 403 -23.70 -54.47 27.00
CA GLN A 403 -22.86 -54.22 28.20
C GLN A 403 -21.51 -54.94 28.46
N SER A 404 -20.47 -54.10 28.45
CA SER A 404 -19.29 -54.00 29.35
C SER A 404 -18.92 -55.15 30.31
N THR A 405 -17.63 -55.53 30.28
CA THR A 405 -16.86 -56.01 31.45
C THR A 405 -15.52 -55.29 31.56
N THR A 406 -15.17 -54.86 32.78
CA THR A 406 -13.85 -54.36 33.17
C THR A 406 -13.02 -55.47 33.81
N PHE A 407 -11.69 -55.42 33.71
CA PHE A 407 -10.81 -56.02 34.72
C PHE A 407 -9.51 -55.22 34.89
N ARG A 408 -8.94 -55.30 36.10
CA ARG A 408 -7.69 -54.66 36.53
C ARG A 408 -6.55 -55.67 36.58
N THR A 409 -5.31 -55.21 36.39
CA THR A 409 -4.16 -55.67 37.19
C THR A 409 -3.08 -54.58 37.31
N THR A 410 -2.13 -54.77 38.22
CA THR A 410 -1.15 -53.79 38.74
C THR A 410 0.28 -54.34 38.66
N THR A 411 1.30 -53.48 38.47
CA THR A 411 2.57 -53.39 39.26
C THR A 411 3.55 -52.34 38.66
N GLU A 412 4.71 -52.13 39.28
CA GLU A 412 5.59 -50.95 39.15
C GLU A 412 6.99 -51.23 38.53
N ALA A 413 7.56 -50.22 37.84
CA ALA A 413 9.02 -49.94 37.66
C ALA A 413 9.93 -51.02 36.99
N PRO A 414 11.25 -50.81 36.73
CA PRO A 414 12.10 -49.60 36.86
C PRO A 414 13.07 -49.25 35.67
N THR A 415 13.68 -48.04 35.74
CA THR A 415 15.06 -47.62 35.30
C THR A 415 15.69 -47.88 33.90
N GLN A 416 16.32 -46.80 33.36
CA GLN A 416 17.55 -46.73 32.51
C GLN A 416 17.43 -47.22 31.03
N PRO A 417 18.31 -46.82 30.05
CA PRO A 417 19.72 -46.39 30.21
C PRO A 417 20.26 -45.14 29.47
N LEU A 418 21.23 -44.50 30.14
CA LEU A 418 22.54 -43.96 29.71
C LEU A 418 22.81 -43.31 28.32
N THR A 419 23.42 -42.13 28.45
CA THR A 419 24.12 -41.19 27.56
C THR A 419 25.34 -41.66 26.73
N SER A 420 25.61 -40.94 25.64
CA SER A 420 26.95 -40.42 25.24
C SER A 420 26.75 -39.22 24.28
N THR A 421 26.96 -37.95 24.63
CA THR A 421 28.17 -37.15 24.98
C THR A 421 29.15 -36.82 23.85
N MET A 422 29.09 -35.57 23.36
CA MET A 422 30.25 -34.69 23.18
C MET A 422 29.88 -33.26 23.60
N LYS A 423 30.86 -32.45 24.02
CA LYS A 423 30.69 -31.07 24.51
C LYS A 423 31.16 -30.03 23.47
N PHE A 424 30.66 -28.80 23.61
CA PHE A 424 31.44 -27.57 23.40
C PHE A 424 31.10 -26.57 24.52
N GLU A 425 32.04 -25.72 24.91
CA GLU A 425 31.91 -24.81 26.06
C GLU A 425 31.68 -23.34 25.63
N PRO A 426 30.87 -22.55 26.36
CA PRO A 426 30.67 -21.13 26.08
C PRO A 426 31.70 -20.25 26.81
N TYR A 427 32.09 -19.12 26.20
CA TYR A 427 32.82 -18.06 26.87
C TYR A 427 31.89 -16.89 27.22
N ASN A 428 31.89 -16.48 28.48
CA ASN A 428 31.19 -15.28 28.97
C ASN A 428 32.11 -14.06 28.87
N LEU A 429 31.53 -12.87 28.65
CA LEU A 429 32.10 -11.60 29.11
C LEU A 429 31.24 -11.07 30.26
N SER A 430 31.89 -10.62 31.33
CA SER A 430 31.26 -9.95 32.47
C SER A 430 31.83 -8.53 32.62
N SER A 431 30.99 -7.59 33.04
CA SER A 431 31.34 -6.19 33.23
C SER A 431 32.25 -5.93 34.43
N THR A 432 33.13 -4.95 34.30
CA THR A 432 33.68 -4.16 35.44
C THR A 432 33.89 -2.70 35.05
N THR A 433 33.65 -1.82 36.00
CA THR A 433 33.90 -0.37 36.00
C THR A 433 34.25 0.04 37.45
N PRO A 434 34.62 1.30 37.70
CA PRO A 434 35.75 2.06 37.15
C PRO A 434 36.77 2.38 38.28
N ASP A 435 37.86 3.08 37.96
CA ASP A 435 38.68 3.75 38.99
C ASP A 435 39.18 5.13 38.50
N ILE A 436 39.43 6.05 39.45
CA ILE A 436 39.76 7.46 39.22
C ILE A 436 41.09 7.80 39.89
N ILE A 437 41.99 8.51 39.19
CA ILE A 437 43.11 9.22 39.80
C ILE A 437 43.24 10.60 39.14
N GLU A 438 43.18 11.67 39.95
CA GLU A 438 43.56 13.04 39.57
C GLU A 438 45.04 13.29 39.89
N TYR A 439 45.69 14.21 39.17
CA TYR A 439 46.85 14.96 39.65
C TYR A 439 46.86 16.38 39.04
N TYR A 440 47.47 17.33 39.75
CA TYR A 440 47.45 18.78 39.49
C TYR A 440 48.88 19.34 39.26
N ASP A 441 48.97 20.67 39.19
CA ASP A 441 50.16 21.54 39.11
C ASP A 441 50.83 21.58 37.73
N GLU A 442 50.74 22.67 36.95
CA GLU A 442 51.23 24.05 37.14
C GLU A 442 52.67 24.27 36.61
N GLU A 443 52.78 24.97 35.47
CA GLU A 443 53.95 25.82 35.21
C GLU A 443 53.59 27.00 34.29
N THR A 444 54.04 28.21 34.65
CA THR A 444 53.59 29.47 34.01
C THR A 444 54.44 29.87 32.81
N THR A 445 53.81 30.15 31.66
CA THR A 445 54.44 30.93 30.56
C THR A 445 53.48 32.00 30.01
N PRO A 446 54.01 33.12 29.46
CA PRO A 446 53.28 34.39 29.46
C PRO A 446 52.35 34.63 28.27
N ASN A 447 51.40 35.56 28.49
CA ASN A 447 50.41 36.03 27.51
C ASN A 447 51.02 36.37 26.14
N LEU A 448 50.52 35.69 25.11
CA LEU A 448 50.53 36.15 23.73
C LEU A 448 49.08 36.42 23.31
N GLU A 449 48.79 37.66 22.93
CA GLU A 449 47.44 38.07 22.49
C GLU A 449 47.10 37.44 21.13
N GLU A 450 46.52 36.24 21.15
CA GLU A 450 45.87 35.69 19.96
C GLU A 450 44.65 36.55 19.60
N ASN A 451 44.74 37.24 18.46
CA ASN A 451 43.60 37.90 17.82
C ASN A 451 42.60 36.85 17.32
N THR A 452 41.78 36.34 18.24
CA THR A 452 40.75 35.33 18.01
C THR A 452 39.60 35.92 17.19
N THR A 453 39.73 35.89 15.85
CA THR A 453 38.52 35.91 15.02
C THR A 453 37.65 34.72 15.43
N PRO A 454 36.40 34.93 15.86
CA PRO A 454 35.65 33.92 16.61
C PRO A 454 35.44 32.64 15.79
N ALA A 455 35.43 31.51 16.49
CA ALA A 455 34.90 30.27 15.92
C ALA A 455 33.46 30.52 15.46
N PHE A 456 33.05 29.89 14.35
CA PHE A 456 31.65 29.89 13.98
C PHE A 456 30.91 28.99 14.97
N ASP A 457 30.30 29.61 15.96
CA ASP A 457 29.52 28.94 16.99
C ASP A 457 28.24 28.37 16.33
N PHE A 458 28.33 27.09 15.98
CA PHE A 458 27.24 26.33 15.38
C PHE A 458 26.04 26.21 16.33
N GLU A 459 26.26 26.13 17.64
CA GLU A 459 25.19 25.92 18.61
C GLU A 459 24.37 27.21 18.80
N ASN A 460 25.02 28.36 19.03
CA ASN A 460 24.35 29.66 18.99
C ASN A 460 23.84 30.01 17.58
N PHE A 461 24.31 29.38 16.51
CA PHE A 461 23.74 29.54 15.17
C PHE A 461 22.45 28.72 14.96
N TYR A 462 22.43 27.44 15.34
CA TYR A 462 21.21 26.63 15.29
C TYR A 462 20.14 27.21 16.22
N ARG A 463 20.50 27.66 17.43
CA ARG A 463 19.60 28.47 18.29
C ARG A 463 19.02 29.70 17.62
N ARG A 464 19.77 30.38 16.75
CA ARG A 464 19.25 31.52 15.97
C ARG A 464 18.30 31.10 14.85
N MET A 465 18.47 29.91 14.25
CA MET A 465 17.55 29.35 13.25
C MET A 465 16.25 28.80 13.88
N GLU A 466 16.37 28.15 15.05
CA GLU A 466 15.26 27.75 15.92
C GLU A 466 14.43 28.99 16.30
N ASN A 467 15.08 30.05 16.81
CA ASN A 467 14.45 31.34 17.12
C ASN A 467 13.91 32.10 15.88
N SER A 468 14.11 31.60 14.66
CA SER A 468 13.60 32.20 13.42
C SER A 468 12.59 31.31 12.68
N GLY A 469 12.04 30.26 13.31
CA GLY A 469 10.95 29.43 12.76
C GLY A 469 11.32 28.47 11.62
N TYR A 470 12.58 28.51 11.16
CA TYR A 470 13.11 27.66 10.08
C TYR A 470 13.38 26.22 10.54
N TYR A 471 13.74 26.03 11.81
CA TYR A 471 13.99 24.73 12.44
C TYR A 471 12.93 24.44 13.49
N SER A 472 12.54 23.17 13.65
CA SER A 472 11.51 22.76 14.61
C SER A 472 11.93 22.98 16.05
N VAL A 473 11.22 23.87 16.74
CA VAL A 473 11.43 24.12 18.17
C VAL A 473 10.56 23.17 18.98
N LEU A 474 11.14 22.54 20.01
CA LEU A 474 10.39 21.80 21.02
C LEU A 474 9.63 22.82 21.89
N SER A 475 8.32 22.91 21.71
CA SER A 475 7.49 23.88 22.43
C SER A 475 7.01 23.33 23.77
N SER A 476 6.89 24.23 24.75
CA SER A 476 6.19 24.00 26.01
C SER A 476 4.68 24.30 25.93
N ASP A 477 4.20 24.80 24.79
CA ASP A 477 2.79 25.04 24.51
C ASP A 477 1.95 23.79 24.73
N LYS A 478 0.73 23.97 25.26
CA LYS A 478 -0.24 22.88 25.44
C LYS A 478 -1.26 22.82 24.30
N PHE A 479 -0.85 23.22 23.10
CA PHE A 479 -1.68 23.17 21.89
C PHE A 479 -0.81 23.17 20.62
N ILE A 480 -1.36 22.62 19.53
CA ILE A 480 -0.91 22.93 18.17
C ILE A 480 -2.06 23.53 17.34
N GLU A 481 -1.77 24.40 16.38
CA GLU A 481 -2.80 25.03 15.56
C GLU A 481 -2.42 25.37 14.11
N ASN A 482 -3.45 25.64 13.31
CA ASN A 482 -3.38 26.28 12.00
C ASN A 482 -4.62 27.17 11.77
N GLU A 483 -4.83 27.68 10.54
CA GLU A 483 -5.92 28.61 10.21
C GLU A 483 -7.35 28.02 10.35
N TYR A 484 -7.47 26.72 10.63
CA TYR A 484 -8.74 25.98 10.68
C TYR A 484 -8.97 25.22 11.99
N ILE A 485 -7.90 24.75 12.64
CA ILE A 485 -7.94 23.76 13.72
C ILE A 485 -6.91 24.13 14.80
N THR A 486 -7.33 24.14 16.06
CA THR A 486 -6.45 24.11 17.24
C THR A 486 -6.71 22.80 18.00
N ILE A 487 -5.67 22.02 18.27
CA ILE A 487 -5.74 20.78 19.08
C ILE A 487 -5.15 21.10 20.45
N ASN A 488 -5.97 21.04 21.48
CA ASN A 488 -5.56 21.35 22.86
C ASN A 488 -5.18 20.09 23.63
N VAL A 489 -4.23 20.27 24.54
CA VAL A 489 -3.57 19.25 25.35
C VAL A 489 -3.68 19.65 26.83
N ASN A 490 -3.78 18.68 27.74
CA ASN A 490 -3.85 18.93 29.18
C ASN A 490 -2.45 19.15 29.80
N GLN A 491 -2.39 19.40 31.11
CA GLN A 491 -1.12 19.60 31.82
C GLN A 491 -0.19 18.39 31.71
N ASP A 492 -0.73 17.16 31.75
CA ASP A 492 -0.04 15.87 31.62
C ASP A 492 0.31 15.47 30.17
N ASN A 493 0.25 16.41 29.23
CA ASN A 493 0.43 16.20 27.78
C ASN A 493 -0.60 15.26 27.10
N LYS A 494 -1.75 14.98 27.72
CA LYS A 494 -2.84 14.19 27.11
C LYS A 494 -3.73 15.05 26.21
N LEU A 495 -4.20 14.49 25.10
CA LEU A 495 -5.17 15.15 24.20
C LEU A 495 -6.46 15.49 24.96
N LEU A 496 -7.04 16.66 24.66
CA LEU A 496 -8.19 17.19 25.39
C LEU A 496 -9.36 17.49 24.44
N ASN A 497 -9.15 18.36 23.44
CA ASN A 497 -10.18 18.68 22.46
C ASN A 497 -9.61 19.16 21.11
N ILE A 498 -10.48 19.13 20.10
CA ILE A 498 -10.31 19.83 18.84
C ILE A 498 -11.25 21.04 18.85
N LEU A 499 -10.67 22.23 18.75
CA LEU A 499 -11.37 23.48 18.51
C LEU A 499 -11.23 23.85 17.02
N LEU A 500 -12.34 24.14 16.36
CA LEU A 500 -12.37 24.61 14.98
C LEU A 500 -12.53 26.13 14.93
N SER A 501 -11.97 26.78 13.91
CA SER A 501 -12.03 28.24 13.72
C SER A 501 -13.46 28.83 13.54
N ASN A 502 -14.48 27.97 13.44
CA ASN A 502 -15.89 28.33 13.44
C ASN A 502 -16.57 28.27 14.84
N GLY A 503 -15.79 28.04 15.90
CA GLY A 503 -16.27 27.95 17.29
C GLY A 503 -16.80 26.59 17.72
N VAL A 504 -16.77 25.57 16.85
CA VAL A 504 -17.10 24.19 17.23
C VAL A 504 -15.96 23.60 18.05
N ASN A 505 -16.30 23.11 19.24
CA ASN A 505 -15.40 22.39 20.14
C ASN A 505 -15.91 20.94 20.32
N VAL A 506 -15.04 19.96 20.18
CA VAL A 506 -15.32 18.51 20.28
C VAL A 506 -14.22 17.87 21.11
N THR A 507 -14.55 17.10 22.14
CA THR A 507 -13.49 16.40 22.90
C THR A 507 -12.80 15.38 22.00
N PHE A 508 -11.50 15.17 22.19
CA PHE A 508 -10.73 14.33 21.29
C PHE A 508 -9.61 13.61 22.02
N ASP A 509 -9.61 12.28 21.90
CA ASP A 509 -8.56 11.40 22.39
C ASP A 509 -8.22 10.33 21.36
N ILE A 510 -6.99 9.81 21.43
CA ILE A 510 -6.50 8.72 20.60
C ILE A 510 -6.02 7.61 21.53
N GLN A 511 -6.51 6.40 21.29
CA GLN A 511 -6.20 5.23 22.09
C GLN A 511 -5.70 4.13 21.16
N PHE A 512 -4.47 3.65 21.39
CA PHE A 512 -4.04 2.39 20.82
C PHE A 512 -4.57 1.27 21.70
N CYS A 513 -5.24 0.30 21.09
CA CYS A 513 -5.91 -0.79 21.78
C CYS A 513 -5.64 -2.11 21.07
N TYR A 514 -5.76 -3.22 21.77
CA TYR A 514 -5.73 -4.54 21.15
C TYR A 514 -6.76 -5.50 21.72
N TYR A 515 -7.21 -6.40 20.86
CA TYR A 515 -7.88 -7.62 21.27
C TYR A 515 -6.88 -8.77 21.35
N ILE A 516 -7.01 -9.63 22.36
CA ILE A 516 -6.37 -10.95 22.36
C ILE A 516 -7.19 -11.86 21.44
N SER A 517 -6.54 -12.54 20.49
CA SER A 517 -7.19 -13.55 19.65
C SER A 517 -7.49 -14.81 20.46
N ASP A 518 -8.68 -15.39 20.28
CA ASP A 518 -9.05 -16.69 20.85
C ASP A 518 -8.20 -17.84 20.25
N ASP A 519 -7.72 -18.77 21.09
CA ASP A 519 -7.14 -20.04 20.64
C ASP A 519 -7.99 -21.22 21.15
N PRO A 520 -8.90 -21.75 20.32
CA PRO A 520 -9.75 -22.89 20.69
C PRO A 520 -9.00 -24.15 21.12
N GLU A 521 -7.75 -24.35 20.70
CA GLU A 521 -6.96 -25.52 21.11
C GLU A 521 -6.42 -25.34 22.53
N LYS A 522 -5.87 -24.15 22.84
CA LYS A 522 -5.46 -23.80 24.22
C LYS A 522 -6.65 -23.69 25.19
N LEU A 523 -7.83 -23.27 24.71
CA LEU A 523 -9.06 -23.18 25.52
C LEU A 523 -9.91 -24.46 25.54
N GLY A 524 -9.54 -25.51 24.80
CA GLY A 524 -10.28 -26.78 24.75
C GLY A 524 -11.70 -26.68 24.16
N THR A 525 -11.96 -25.73 23.26
CA THR A 525 -13.29 -25.51 22.66
C THR A 525 -13.40 -26.03 21.23
N THR A 526 -14.63 -26.28 20.78
CA THR A 526 -14.93 -26.71 19.41
C THR A 526 -15.14 -25.55 18.42
N LYS A 527 -14.91 -24.29 18.83
CA LYS A 527 -15.03 -23.13 17.93
C LYS A 527 -13.95 -23.19 16.83
N LYS A 528 -14.27 -22.73 15.61
CA LYS A 528 -13.27 -22.60 14.53
C LYS A 528 -12.15 -21.65 14.95
N ARG A 529 -10.90 -22.00 14.72
CA ARG A 529 -9.73 -21.14 14.99
C ARG A 529 -9.86 -19.80 14.24
N PRO A 530 -9.47 -18.64 14.82
CA PRO A 530 -9.29 -17.41 14.07
C PRO A 530 -8.01 -17.46 13.23
N GLY A 531 -7.82 -16.49 12.34
CA GLY A 531 -6.65 -16.48 11.45
C GLY A 531 -6.71 -15.37 10.41
N ALA A 532 -6.37 -15.68 9.16
CA ALA A 532 -6.23 -14.71 8.08
C ALA A 532 -7.58 -14.08 7.65
N PHE A 533 -8.68 -14.82 7.73
CA PHE A 533 -10.03 -14.34 7.39
C PHE A 533 -10.86 -14.03 8.63
N ILE A 534 -10.86 -14.94 9.61
CA ILE A 534 -11.69 -14.87 10.81
C ILE A 534 -11.07 -13.91 11.83
N PHE A 535 -11.92 -13.01 12.35
CA PHE A 535 -11.67 -12.31 13.60
C PHE A 535 -12.58 -12.90 14.67
N ARG A 536 -11.99 -13.31 15.80
CA ARG A 536 -12.73 -13.55 17.04
C ARG A 536 -11.82 -13.23 18.23
N PRO A 537 -12.18 -12.22 19.03
CA PRO A 537 -11.42 -11.88 20.22
C PRO A 537 -11.80 -12.82 21.37
N MET A 538 -10.91 -12.97 22.34
CA MET A 538 -11.13 -13.76 23.55
C MET A 538 -12.10 -13.07 24.53
N ASP A 539 -12.04 -11.74 24.63
CA ASP A 539 -13.02 -10.90 25.32
C ASP A 539 -13.59 -9.83 24.37
N SER A 540 -14.81 -9.41 24.63
CA SER A 540 -15.46 -8.23 24.05
C SER A 540 -14.80 -6.90 24.41
N GLN A 541 -14.11 -6.81 25.55
CA GLN A 541 -13.39 -5.62 25.97
C GLN A 541 -11.94 -5.63 25.42
N PRO A 542 -11.51 -4.57 24.73
CA PRO A 542 -10.12 -4.43 24.29
C PRO A 542 -9.23 -3.98 25.45
N ILE A 543 -7.95 -4.32 25.37
CA ILE A 543 -6.91 -3.85 26.30
C ILE A 543 -6.30 -2.56 25.73
N LEU A 544 -6.13 -1.54 26.58
CA LEU A 544 -5.47 -0.28 26.23
C LEU A 544 -3.95 -0.47 26.20
N VAL A 545 -3.28 0.06 25.17
CA VAL A 545 -1.83 0.20 25.11
C VAL A 545 -1.44 1.53 25.74
N SER A 546 -0.74 1.46 26.88
CA SER A 546 -0.24 2.63 27.61
C SER A 546 1.03 2.28 28.41
N ASP A 547 1.89 1.47 27.80
CA ASP A 547 3.12 0.93 28.40
C ASP A 547 4.16 2.04 28.63
N ILE A 548 4.18 3.04 27.74
CA ILE A 548 4.98 4.27 27.80
C ILE A 548 4.04 5.40 27.35
N TYR A 549 3.94 6.51 28.10
CA TYR A 549 3.25 7.71 27.61
C TYR A 549 4.23 8.88 27.53
N ASP A 550 4.70 9.15 26.32
CA ASP A 550 5.72 10.16 26.03
C ASP A 550 5.25 11.03 24.85
N VAL A 551 5.42 12.35 24.99
CA VAL A 551 4.80 13.35 24.11
C VAL A 551 5.77 14.50 23.84
N LYS A 552 6.07 14.73 22.57
CA LYS A 552 6.87 15.86 22.07
C LYS A 552 6.00 16.76 21.20
N ILE A 553 6.12 18.08 21.38
CA ILE A 553 5.37 19.08 20.60
C ILE A 553 6.38 19.92 19.83
N LEU A 554 6.34 19.85 18.50
CA LEU A 554 7.27 20.50 17.59
C LEU A 554 6.52 21.56 16.77
N LYS A 555 7.08 22.77 16.68
CA LYS A 555 6.47 23.88 15.93
C LYS A 555 7.42 24.46 14.89
N THR A 556 6.87 24.80 13.72
CA THR A 556 7.54 25.48 12.59
C THR A 556 6.54 26.39 11.86
N ASP A 557 7.05 27.29 11.01
CA ASP A 557 6.26 28.19 10.16
C ASP A 557 5.28 27.52 9.17
N ILE A 558 5.39 26.19 8.97
CA ILE A 558 4.66 25.40 7.95
C ILE A 558 3.90 24.22 8.54
N VAL A 559 4.41 23.60 9.61
CA VAL A 559 3.78 22.45 10.28
C VAL A 559 3.97 22.52 11.80
N GLU A 560 2.89 22.28 12.54
CA GLU A 560 2.95 21.97 13.97
C GLU A 560 2.59 20.49 14.17
N GLU A 561 3.34 19.79 15.03
CA GLU A 561 3.33 18.34 15.16
C GLU A 561 3.37 17.88 16.63
N ILE A 562 2.38 17.09 17.06
CA ILE A 562 2.42 16.35 18.34
C ILE A 562 2.83 14.92 18.04
N GLN A 563 3.98 14.49 18.54
CA GLN A 563 4.47 13.11 18.47
C GLN A 563 4.13 12.41 19.80
N ILE A 564 3.32 11.35 19.75
CA ILE A 564 2.87 10.58 20.91
C ILE A 564 3.32 9.12 20.79
N ARG A 565 4.01 8.63 21.81
CA ARG A 565 4.38 7.22 21.99
C ARG A 565 3.49 6.62 23.09
N TYR A 566 2.88 5.46 22.80
CA TYR A 566 1.99 4.68 23.69
C TYR A 566 2.65 3.38 24.20
N ALA A 567 3.64 2.88 23.45
CA ALA A 567 4.54 1.80 23.82
C ALA A 567 5.77 1.82 22.88
N GLU A 568 6.78 0.99 23.11
CA GLU A 568 7.91 0.83 22.18
C GLU A 568 7.45 0.38 20.78
N TYR A 569 6.34 -0.36 20.70
CA TYR A 569 5.75 -0.91 19.47
C TYR A 569 4.52 -0.12 18.99
N ALA A 570 4.18 1.03 19.57
CA ALA A 570 2.97 1.79 19.22
C ALA A 570 3.12 3.30 19.40
N GLY A 571 2.89 4.06 18.33
CA GLY A 571 2.91 5.53 18.37
C GLY A 571 2.19 6.19 17.19
N VAL A 572 1.90 7.48 17.34
CA VAL A 572 1.28 8.33 16.31
C VAL A 572 1.85 9.74 16.35
N SER A 573 2.02 10.36 15.19
CA SER A 573 2.34 11.79 15.06
C SER A 573 1.16 12.52 14.42
N LEU A 574 0.56 13.45 15.16
CA LEU A 574 -0.51 14.34 14.68
C LEU A 574 0.08 15.61 14.09
N LYS A 575 -0.25 15.89 12.83
CA LYS A 575 0.37 16.96 12.04
C LYS A 575 -0.71 17.93 11.53
N LEU A 576 -0.57 19.20 11.88
CA LEU A 576 -1.33 20.31 11.31
C LEU A 576 -0.41 21.09 10.36
N TYR A 577 -0.73 21.06 9.06
CA TYR A 577 -0.04 21.85 8.06
C TYR A 577 -0.78 23.16 7.80
N LYS A 578 -0.01 24.22 7.55
CA LYS A 578 -0.53 25.54 7.15
C LYS A 578 -1.40 25.45 5.89
N GLY A 579 -2.54 26.13 5.91
CA GLY A 579 -3.47 26.19 4.78
C GLY A 579 -4.27 24.90 4.50
N LEU A 580 -4.18 23.86 5.33
CA LEU A 580 -4.92 22.60 5.13
C LEU A 580 -5.92 22.31 6.28
N PRO A 581 -7.23 22.06 5.98
CA PRO A 581 -8.27 21.88 6.99
C PRO A 581 -8.38 20.43 7.51
N THR A 582 -7.27 19.71 7.58
CA THR A 582 -7.23 18.26 7.88
C THR A 582 -6.04 17.92 8.76
N ILE A 583 -6.24 17.04 9.75
CA ILE A 583 -5.18 16.53 10.63
C ILE A 583 -4.61 15.26 10.00
N GLU A 584 -3.30 15.21 9.74
CA GLU A 584 -2.63 13.95 9.36
C GLU A 584 -2.23 13.19 10.63
N ALA A 585 -2.62 11.93 10.75
CA ALA A 585 -2.26 11.02 11.84
C ALA A 585 -1.37 9.90 11.28
N ASP A 586 -0.06 10.06 11.45
CA ASP A 586 1.00 9.19 10.95
C ASP A 586 1.37 8.16 12.03
N TRP A 587 0.92 6.92 11.89
CA TRP A 587 0.99 5.87 12.92
C TRP A 587 2.03 4.79 12.61
N VAL A 588 2.65 4.24 13.66
CA VAL A 588 3.58 3.10 13.60
C VAL A 588 3.12 2.03 14.59
N VAL A 589 3.02 0.78 14.13
CA VAL A 589 2.65 -0.38 14.95
C VAL A 589 3.57 -1.57 14.66
N GLY A 590 4.26 -2.05 15.69
CA GLY A 590 5.14 -3.21 15.68
C GLY A 590 6.55 -2.88 16.22
N PRO A 591 7.35 -3.90 16.59
CA PRO A 591 7.05 -5.34 16.54
C PRO A 591 6.04 -5.73 17.61
N ILE A 592 4.93 -6.37 17.23
CA ILE A 592 3.87 -6.76 18.19
C ILE A 592 4.45 -7.78 19.20
N PRO A 593 4.34 -7.56 20.53
CA PRO A 593 4.96 -8.42 21.53
C PRO A 593 4.27 -9.79 21.65
N ILE A 594 5.07 -10.83 21.89
CA ILE A 594 4.64 -12.24 21.84
C ILE A 594 5.16 -13.12 22.99
N ALA A 595 5.77 -12.53 24.02
CA ALA A 595 6.37 -13.28 25.14
C ALA A 595 5.36 -14.05 26.01
N ASP A 596 4.07 -13.76 25.84
CA ASP A 596 2.91 -14.42 26.45
C ASP A 596 2.29 -15.53 25.59
N GLU A 597 2.83 -15.77 24.39
CA GLU A 597 2.24 -16.62 23.34
C GLU A 597 0.79 -16.28 22.93
N LEU A 598 0.31 -15.06 23.22
CA LEU A 598 -1.06 -14.64 22.88
C LEU A 598 -1.09 -13.85 21.57
N GLY A 599 -1.98 -14.25 20.66
CA GLY A 599 -2.26 -13.49 19.44
C GLY A 599 -2.88 -12.14 19.77
N LYS A 600 -2.47 -11.07 19.07
CA LYS A 600 -2.90 -9.69 19.33
C LYS A 600 -3.31 -8.98 18.05
N GLU A 601 -4.40 -8.23 18.16
CA GLU A 601 -5.05 -7.56 17.04
C GLU A 601 -5.19 -6.07 17.37
N ILE A 602 -4.25 -5.27 16.88
CA ILE A 602 -4.07 -3.87 17.27
C ILE A 602 -4.91 -2.97 16.37
N PHE A 603 -5.61 -2.04 17.01
CA PHE A 603 -6.39 -0.99 16.36
C PHE A 603 -6.13 0.37 17.01
N VAL A 604 -6.34 1.44 16.26
CA VAL A 604 -6.45 2.79 16.82
C VAL A 604 -7.91 3.16 16.97
N ARG A 605 -8.25 3.72 18.12
CA ARG A 605 -9.54 4.31 18.44
C ARG A 605 -9.39 5.82 18.46
N TYR A 606 -10.22 6.50 17.68
CA TYR A 606 -10.44 7.94 17.77
C TYR A 606 -11.73 8.15 18.57
N ALA A 607 -11.63 8.77 19.75
CA ALA A 607 -12.74 8.97 20.67
C ALA A 607 -13.18 10.44 20.72
N THR A 608 -14.49 10.67 20.75
CA THR A 608 -15.10 12.02 20.80
C THR A 608 -16.38 12.05 21.62
N ASP A 609 -16.85 13.23 22.05
CA ASP A 609 -18.15 13.42 22.70
C ASP A 609 -19.34 13.53 21.72
N LEU A 610 -19.19 13.12 20.46
CA LEU A 610 -20.27 13.08 19.48
C LEU A 610 -21.23 11.93 19.77
N ASN A 611 -22.55 12.13 19.69
CA ASN A 611 -23.50 11.02 19.74
C ASN A 611 -24.08 10.71 18.35
N ASN A 612 -23.70 9.55 17.81
CA ASN A 612 -24.15 9.01 16.53
C ASN A 612 -25.26 7.94 16.66
N ASP A 613 -25.81 7.71 17.86
CA ASP A 613 -26.95 6.81 18.15
C ASP A 613 -26.82 5.41 17.47
N GLY A 614 -25.62 4.81 17.49
CA GLY A 614 -25.30 3.52 16.89
C GLY A 614 -25.10 3.49 15.36
N VAL A 615 -25.12 4.65 14.69
CA VAL A 615 -25.03 4.78 13.22
C VAL A 615 -23.64 5.21 12.78
N PHE A 616 -23.04 4.52 11.81
CA PHE A 616 -21.78 4.91 11.19
C PHE A 616 -21.81 4.61 9.69
N TYR A 617 -20.83 5.10 8.94
CA TYR A 617 -20.82 4.99 7.48
C TYR A 617 -19.44 4.55 6.98
N THR A 618 -19.39 3.53 6.14
CA THR A 618 -18.14 3.10 5.46
C THR A 618 -18.28 3.22 3.94
N ASP A 619 -17.17 3.29 3.22
CA ASP A 619 -17.18 3.24 1.77
C ASP A 619 -17.26 1.79 1.23
N SER A 620 -17.84 1.65 0.04
CA SER A 620 -17.85 0.43 -0.76
C SER A 620 -16.88 0.59 -1.92
N ASN A 621 -15.74 -0.11 -1.84
CA ASN A 621 -14.64 -0.10 -2.82
C ASN A 621 -14.19 1.31 -3.25
N GLY A 622 -14.10 2.25 -2.32
CA GLY A 622 -13.69 3.64 -2.57
C GLY A 622 -14.77 4.55 -3.16
N ARG A 623 -15.99 4.04 -3.42
CA ARG A 623 -17.01 4.73 -4.23
C ARG A 623 -18.26 5.14 -3.46
N GLN A 624 -19.20 4.22 -3.30
CA GLN A 624 -20.50 4.46 -2.67
C GLN A 624 -20.34 4.49 -1.15
N THR A 625 -21.03 5.39 -0.47
CA THR A 625 -21.11 5.41 0.99
C THR A 625 -22.25 4.53 1.47
N MET A 626 -21.96 3.60 2.38
CA MET A 626 -22.89 2.61 2.94
C MET A 626 -23.14 2.89 4.41
N LYS A 627 -24.41 3.10 4.79
CA LYS A 627 -24.84 3.26 6.17
C LYS A 627 -24.81 1.93 6.91
N ARG A 628 -24.15 1.92 8.07
CA ARG A 628 -24.06 0.82 9.02
C ARG A 628 -24.82 1.20 10.28
N ILE A 629 -25.41 0.21 10.95
CA ILE A 629 -26.11 0.38 12.23
C ILE A 629 -25.65 -0.78 13.11
N ARG A 630 -25.13 -0.45 14.29
CA ARG A 630 -24.63 -1.42 15.29
C ARG A 630 -25.71 -2.47 15.59
N ASP A 631 -25.30 -3.74 15.53
CA ASP A 631 -26.13 -4.94 15.81
C ASP A 631 -27.38 -5.11 14.95
N LYS A 632 -27.43 -4.45 13.77
CA LYS A 632 -28.58 -4.51 12.86
C LYS A 632 -28.16 -4.91 11.44
N ARG A 633 -29.10 -5.47 10.67
CA ARG A 633 -28.96 -5.74 9.23
C ARG A 633 -30.21 -5.31 8.47
N PRO A 634 -30.14 -5.12 7.13
CA PRO A 634 -31.27 -4.59 6.37
C PRO A 634 -32.33 -5.65 6.04
N THR A 635 -31.90 -6.89 5.75
CA THR A 635 -32.79 -7.95 5.23
C THR A 635 -33.01 -9.12 6.19
N TYR A 636 -32.44 -9.09 7.40
CA TYR A 636 -32.59 -10.12 8.44
C TYR A 636 -32.27 -9.57 9.83
N THR A 637 -32.59 -10.31 10.89
CA THR A 637 -32.08 -10.04 12.25
C THR A 637 -30.80 -10.83 12.47
N PRO A 638 -29.65 -10.21 12.82
CA PRO A 638 -28.41 -10.95 13.06
C PRO A 638 -28.49 -11.77 14.37
N THR A 639 -27.93 -12.98 14.35
CA THR A 639 -27.85 -13.86 15.52
C THR A 639 -26.57 -13.56 16.31
N ILE A 640 -26.71 -12.84 17.42
CA ILE A 640 -25.62 -12.63 18.38
C ILE A 640 -25.52 -13.86 19.28
N ALA A 641 -24.34 -14.47 19.39
CA ALA A 641 -24.13 -15.67 20.20
C ALA A 641 -23.57 -15.37 21.60
N ASP A 642 -22.72 -14.35 21.67
CA ASP A 642 -21.94 -13.92 22.83
C ASP A 642 -21.46 -12.47 22.59
N SER A 643 -20.81 -11.84 23.57
CA SER A 643 -20.32 -10.47 23.42
C SER A 643 -19.16 -10.35 22.41
N THR A 644 -18.39 -11.42 22.16
CA THR A 644 -17.26 -11.40 21.22
C THR A 644 -17.74 -11.46 19.77
N SER A 645 -18.79 -12.25 19.47
CA SER A 645 -19.47 -12.20 18.17
C SER A 645 -20.16 -10.86 17.91
N ALA A 646 -20.69 -10.18 18.94
CA ALA A 646 -21.21 -8.81 18.82
C ALA A 646 -20.14 -7.80 18.36
N VAL A 647 -18.90 -7.88 18.88
CA VAL A 647 -17.78 -7.08 18.36
C VAL A 647 -17.49 -7.46 16.90
N ALA A 648 -17.28 -8.75 16.64
CA ALA A 648 -16.79 -9.23 15.34
C ALA A 648 -17.77 -9.00 14.18
N GLN A 649 -19.09 -9.00 14.45
CA GLN A 649 -20.12 -8.74 13.44
C GLN A 649 -20.29 -7.25 13.08
N ASN A 650 -19.74 -6.31 13.84
CA ASN A 650 -19.89 -4.88 13.59
C ASN A 650 -18.70 -4.26 12.86
N ILE A 651 -17.69 -5.06 12.49
CA ILE A 651 -16.53 -4.62 11.71
C ILE A 651 -16.84 -4.72 10.21
N TYR A 652 -16.58 -3.63 9.49
CA TYR A 652 -16.79 -3.50 8.05
C TYR A 652 -15.46 -3.16 7.36
N PRO A 653 -15.31 -3.44 6.06
CA PRO A 653 -14.19 -2.93 5.30
C PRO A 653 -14.31 -1.41 5.18
N VAL A 654 -13.19 -0.74 5.41
CA VAL A 654 -12.96 0.67 5.10
C VAL A 654 -11.88 0.70 4.03
N THR A 655 -12.29 0.89 2.78
CA THR A 655 -11.33 0.94 1.67
C THR A 655 -10.76 2.33 1.45
N SER A 656 -11.46 3.40 1.81
CA SER A 656 -10.96 4.79 1.74
C SER A 656 -11.46 5.72 2.85
N LYS A 657 -12.66 5.50 3.43
CA LYS A 657 -13.23 6.43 4.43
C LYS A 657 -14.30 5.80 5.32
N ILE A 658 -14.20 6.04 6.62
CA ILE A 658 -15.23 5.82 7.64
C ILE A 658 -15.66 7.16 8.26
N TYR A 659 -16.93 7.31 8.64
CA TYR A 659 -17.38 8.49 9.40
C TYR A 659 -18.57 8.23 10.32
N ILE A 660 -18.71 9.10 11.33
CA ILE A 660 -19.87 9.22 12.22
C ILE A 660 -20.49 10.61 12.11
N GLU A 661 -21.78 10.75 12.44
CA GLU A 661 -22.50 12.03 12.46
C GLU A 661 -23.30 12.19 13.74
N ASP A 662 -23.07 13.27 14.48
CA ASP A 662 -23.98 13.73 15.52
C ASP A 662 -25.05 14.60 14.87
N THR A 663 -26.28 14.09 14.83
CA THR A 663 -27.42 14.76 14.19
C THR A 663 -27.95 15.95 15.00
N LYS A 664 -27.66 16.01 16.30
CA LYS A 664 -28.11 17.05 17.24
C LYS A 664 -27.13 18.23 17.23
N LYS A 665 -25.82 17.96 17.30
CA LYS A 665 -24.74 18.94 17.13
C LYS A 665 -24.53 19.36 15.66
N ASN A 666 -25.02 18.58 14.69
CA ASN A 666 -24.81 18.76 13.24
C ASN A 666 -23.31 18.68 12.86
N ILE A 667 -22.56 17.79 13.50
CA ILE A 667 -21.13 17.57 13.30
C ILE A 667 -20.92 16.19 12.66
N ARG A 668 -20.03 16.11 11.68
CA ARG A 668 -19.49 14.90 11.08
C ARG A 668 -18.02 14.78 11.45
N PHE A 669 -17.61 13.60 11.88
CA PHE A 669 -16.21 13.24 12.06
C PHE A 669 -15.85 12.13 11.07
N SER A 670 -14.98 12.45 10.11
CA SER A 670 -14.55 11.56 9.03
C SER A 670 -13.08 11.19 9.16
N VAL A 671 -12.76 9.91 8.96
CA VAL A 671 -11.40 9.36 8.95
C VAL A 671 -11.15 8.70 7.60
N PHE A 672 -10.09 9.12 6.91
CA PHE A 672 -9.66 8.59 5.61
C PHE A 672 -8.44 7.67 5.79
N THR A 673 -8.35 6.62 4.98
CA THR A 673 -7.32 5.57 5.14
C THR A 673 -6.38 5.46 3.93
N ASP A 674 -5.08 5.29 4.20
CA ASP A 674 -4.06 5.04 3.15
C ASP A 674 -4.14 3.62 2.55
N ARG A 675 -4.80 2.68 3.23
CA ARG A 675 -5.03 1.29 2.81
C ARG A 675 -6.40 0.75 3.24
N CYS A 676 -6.76 -0.42 2.74
CA CYS A 676 -7.92 -1.16 3.23
C CYS A 676 -7.69 -1.63 4.67
N GLN A 677 -8.68 -1.42 5.54
CA GLN A 677 -8.66 -1.80 6.96
C GLN A 677 -10.05 -2.32 7.38
N GLY A 678 -10.12 -3.05 8.50
CA GLY A 678 -11.37 -3.25 9.24
C GLY A 678 -11.69 -2.00 10.08
N GLY A 679 -12.91 -1.50 10.02
CA GLY A 679 -13.36 -0.35 10.82
C GLY A 679 -14.78 -0.48 11.37
N THR A 680 -15.05 0.20 12.48
CA THR A 680 -16.32 0.12 13.22
C THR A 680 -16.58 1.31 14.14
N SER A 681 -17.78 1.38 14.73
CA SER A 681 -18.19 2.31 15.78
C SER A 681 -18.98 1.53 16.85
N LEU A 682 -18.23 0.80 17.69
CA LEU A 682 -18.79 -0.08 18.73
C LEU A 682 -19.37 0.70 19.91
N LEU A 683 -18.81 1.87 20.19
CA LEU A 683 -19.29 2.85 21.15
C LEU A 683 -19.64 4.13 20.40
N ASP A 684 -20.66 4.85 20.86
CA ASP A 684 -21.04 6.12 20.27
C ASP A 684 -19.96 7.18 20.55
N GLY A 685 -19.67 8.02 19.55
CA GLY A 685 -18.56 8.97 19.55
C GLY A 685 -17.22 8.40 19.08
N ASN A 686 -17.09 7.07 18.96
CA ASN A 686 -15.83 6.42 18.65
C ASN A 686 -15.77 5.86 17.22
N ILE A 687 -14.60 5.97 16.60
CA ILE A 687 -14.22 5.26 15.37
C ILE A 687 -13.00 4.40 15.67
N ASP A 688 -13.15 3.08 15.50
CA ASP A 688 -12.08 2.09 15.66
C ASP A 688 -11.59 1.62 14.27
N LEU A 689 -10.28 1.65 14.04
CA LEU A 689 -9.63 1.19 12.80
C LEU A 689 -8.49 0.20 13.09
N PHE A 690 -8.65 -1.04 12.61
CA PHE A 690 -7.72 -2.14 12.83
C PHE A 690 -6.47 -1.98 11.95
N LEU A 691 -5.30 -1.88 12.59
CA LEU A 691 -4.03 -1.52 11.97
C LEU A 691 -3.19 -2.74 11.60
N HIS A 692 -3.03 -3.69 12.51
CA HIS A 692 -2.12 -4.84 12.37
C HIS A 692 -2.60 -6.03 13.22
N ARG A 693 -2.27 -7.25 12.80
CA ARG A 693 -2.74 -8.51 13.42
C ARG A 693 -1.57 -9.50 13.49
N ARG A 694 -1.22 -9.97 14.68
CA ARG A 694 -0.21 -11.03 14.88
C ARG A 694 -0.86 -12.22 15.60
N ILE A 695 -1.08 -13.32 14.88
CA ILE A 695 -1.91 -14.46 15.33
C ILE A 695 -1.21 -15.78 14.99
N PHE A 696 -1.22 -16.74 15.92
CA PHE A 696 -0.52 -18.03 15.79
C PHE A 696 -1.36 -19.16 15.19
N THR A 697 -2.69 -19.04 15.24
CA THR A 697 -3.63 -20.01 14.67
C THR A 697 -3.79 -19.86 13.15
N ASP A 698 -4.31 -20.90 12.50
CA ASP A 698 -4.69 -20.91 11.08
C ASP A 698 -6.18 -21.26 10.94
N ASP A 699 -6.89 -20.47 10.16
CA ASP A 699 -8.29 -20.66 9.77
C ASP A 699 -8.45 -21.14 8.31
N THR A 700 -7.37 -21.12 7.54
CA THR A 700 -7.40 -21.41 6.10
C THR A 700 -7.33 -22.91 5.78
N GLY A 701 -6.77 -23.71 6.69
CA GLY A 701 -6.45 -25.12 6.46
C GLY A 701 -5.15 -25.33 5.67
N PHE A 702 -4.44 -24.26 5.30
CA PHE A 702 -3.21 -24.32 4.50
C PHE A 702 -1.99 -23.70 5.19
N LYS A 703 -2.06 -23.37 6.49
CA LYS A 703 -1.01 -22.70 7.29
C LYS A 703 -0.70 -21.27 6.83
N ALA A 704 -1.74 -20.43 6.73
CA ALA A 704 -1.63 -19.01 6.38
C ALA A 704 -1.42 -18.10 7.60
N ILE A 705 -0.66 -18.59 8.61
CA ILE A 705 -0.50 -17.99 9.93
C ILE A 705 -0.05 -16.51 9.82
N LEU A 706 -0.64 -15.64 10.63
CA LEU A 706 -0.32 -14.21 10.71
C LEU A 706 0.83 -13.95 11.69
N ASN A 707 1.97 -14.62 11.50
CA ASN A 707 3.20 -14.34 12.24
C ASN A 707 4.26 -13.82 11.26
N GLU A 708 4.02 -12.62 10.72
CA GLU A 708 4.92 -11.95 9.79
C GLU A 708 6.15 -11.43 10.54
N THR A 709 7.35 -11.80 10.05
CA THR A 709 8.63 -11.39 10.66
C THR A 709 9.64 -10.98 9.60
N GLU A 710 10.38 -9.92 9.91
CA GLU A 710 11.40 -9.27 9.06
C GLU A 710 12.50 -8.75 9.98
N PHE A 711 13.76 -8.70 9.51
CA PHE A 711 14.94 -8.37 10.33
C PHE A 711 14.99 -9.11 11.69
N PHE A 712 14.65 -10.41 11.67
CA PHE A 712 14.54 -11.32 12.83
C PHE A 712 13.48 -10.98 13.89
N GLN A 713 12.70 -9.90 13.71
CA GLN A 713 11.66 -9.45 14.65
C GLN A 713 10.26 -9.48 14.03
N GLY A 714 9.22 -9.10 14.79
CA GLY A 714 7.87 -8.96 14.25
C GLY A 714 7.77 -7.84 13.22
N LEU A 715 7.05 -8.05 12.11
CA LEU A 715 6.85 -7.05 11.07
C LEU A 715 6.28 -5.74 11.64
N ILE A 716 6.97 -4.62 11.40
CA ILE A 716 6.51 -3.26 11.74
C ILE A 716 5.68 -2.72 10.58
N VAL A 717 4.60 -2.00 10.90
CA VAL A 717 3.70 -1.39 9.92
C VAL A 717 3.53 0.09 10.26
N ARG A 718 3.98 0.97 9.36
CA ARG A 718 3.61 2.40 9.34
C ARG A 718 2.47 2.65 8.38
N GLY A 719 1.59 3.60 8.70
CA GLY A 719 0.58 4.11 7.79
C GLY A 719 0.02 5.46 8.21
N LYS A 720 -0.85 6.02 7.37
CA LYS A 720 -1.46 7.35 7.59
C LYS A 720 -2.98 7.28 7.58
N HIS A 721 -3.58 7.97 8.53
CA HIS A 721 -4.97 8.39 8.47
C HIS A 721 -5.05 9.91 8.33
N TYR A 722 -6.16 10.41 7.77
CA TYR A 722 -6.45 11.84 7.75
C TYR A 722 -7.80 12.08 8.41
N LEU A 723 -7.84 13.03 9.35
CA LEU A 723 -9.02 13.37 10.15
C LEU A 723 -9.65 14.66 9.62
N TYR A 724 -10.96 14.68 9.51
CA TYR A 724 -11.74 15.84 9.06
C TYR A 724 -13.02 15.98 9.89
N LEU A 725 -13.08 17.04 10.70
CA LEU A 725 -14.29 17.44 11.43
C LEU A 725 -15.00 18.53 10.62
N SER A 726 -16.30 18.37 10.39
CA SER A 726 -17.05 19.33 9.57
C SER A 726 -18.56 19.35 9.89
N LYS A 727 -19.28 20.33 9.36
CA LYS A 727 -20.74 20.43 9.54
C LYS A 727 -21.47 19.42 8.64
N ALA A 728 -22.17 18.46 9.24
CA ALA A 728 -22.75 17.29 8.57
C ALA A 728 -23.77 17.66 7.47
N ALA A 729 -24.61 18.66 7.71
CA ALA A 729 -25.62 19.13 6.75
C ALA A 729 -25.06 20.00 5.61
N TYR A 730 -23.80 20.45 5.69
CA TYR A 730 -23.25 21.40 4.73
C TYR A 730 -22.68 20.67 3.49
N ARG A 731 -23.50 20.58 2.43
CA ARG A 731 -23.20 19.83 1.19
C ARG A 731 -21.79 20.06 0.59
N PRO A 732 -21.19 21.28 0.58
CA PRO A 732 -19.83 21.47 0.09
C PRO A 732 -18.76 20.63 0.81
N ASN A 733 -18.95 20.32 2.10
CA ASN A 733 -18.06 19.41 2.84
C ASN A 733 -18.10 18.00 2.25
N LYS A 734 -19.29 17.50 1.87
CA LYS A 734 -19.44 16.16 1.25
C LYS A 734 -18.73 16.09 -0.10
N VAL A 735 -18.83 17.15 -0.91
CA VAL A 735 -18.10 17.30 -2.17
C VAL A 735 -16.58 17.40 -1.95
N PHE A 736 -16.13 18.12 -0.92
CA PHE A 736 -14.72 18.15 -0.51
C PHE A 736 -14.24 16.76 -0.09
N GLU A 737 -14.97 16.05 0.78
CA GLU A 737 -14.60 14.70 1.23
C GLU A 737 -14.49 13.69 0.07
N LYS A 738 -15.43 13.72 -0.89
CA LYS A 738 -15.34 12.84 -2.08
C LYS A 738 -14.13 13.19 -2.96
N LYS A 739 -13.82 14.47 -3.13
CA LYS A 739 -12.61 14.94 -3.85
C LYS A 739 -11.34 14.52 -3.11
N PHE A 740 -11.28 14.73 -1.79
CA PHE A 740 -10.14 14.44 -0.94
C PHE A 740 -9.84 12.94 -0.85
N ALA A 741 -10.87 12.07 -0.78
CA ALA A 741 -10.68 10.62 -0.88
C ALA A 741 -9.93 10.22 -2.16
N LYS A 742 -10.28 10.83 -3.31
CA LYS A 742 -9.61 10.59 -4.60
C LYS A 742 -8.21 11.23 -4.66
N GLU A 743 -7.99 12.35 -3.95
CA GLU A 743 -6.66 12.96 -3.77
C GLU A 743 -5.72 12.14 -2.86
N LEU A 744 -6.25 11.26 -2.01
CA LEU A 744 -5.45 10.28 -1.26
C LEU A 744 -5.24 8.98 -2.05
N GLU A 745 -6.26 8.52 -2.78
CA GLU A 745 -6.21 7.31 -3.63
C GLU A 745 -5.22 7.43 -4.79
N LEU A 746 -5.22 8.58 -5.49
CA LEU A 746 -4.36 8.87 -6.65
C LEU A 746 -3.52 10.13 -6.40
N GLY A 747 -3.01 10.29 -5.18
CA GLY A 747 -2.26 11.48 -4.76
C GLY A 747 -0.95 11.71 -5.53
N PRO A 748 -0.51 12.97 -5.70
CA PRO A 748 0.74 13.28 -6.37
C PRO A 748 1.95 12.54 -5.77
N LYS A 749 2.85 12.05 -6.63
CA LYS A 749 4.05 11.31 -6.22
C LYS A 749 5.32 12.10 -6.49
N VAL A 750 6.21 12.07 -5.50
CA VAL A 750 7.54 12.69 -5.55
C VAL A 750 8.53 11.69 -6.15
N PHE A 751 9.22 12.12 -7.19
CA PHE A 751 10.36 11.43 -7.78
C PHE A 751 11.59 12.30 -7.60
N THR A 752 12.68 11.70 -7.13
CA THR A 752 13.98 12.37 -7.01
C THR A 752 14.79 12.13 -8.29
N SER A 753 15.85 12.91 -8.49
CA SER A 753 16.69 12.80 -9.68
C SER A 753 18.17 12.98 -9.38
N ILE A 754 19.01 12.30 -10.18
CA ILE A 754 20.46 12.48 -10.21
C ILE A 754 20.96 12.46 -11.65
N HIS A 755 22.08 13.15 -11.90
CA HIS A 755 22.78 13.08 -13.17
C HIS A 755 23.79 11.93 -13.14
N ILE A 756 23.99 11.24 -14.28
CA ILE A 756 24.87 10.05 -14.38
C ILE A 756 26.35 10.31 -14.04
N SER A 757 26.79 11.58 -14.04
CA SER A 757 28.11 12.01 -13.52
C SER A 757 28.07 12.40 -12.03
N TYR A 758 27.19 11.75 -11.27
CA TYR A 758 26.96 11.76 -9.82
C TYR A 758 26.66 13.10 -9.10
N PHE A 759 27.33 14.22 -9.41
CA PHE A 759 27.25 15.43 -8.56
C PHE A 759 26.95 16.77 -9.27
N ASN A 760 27.14 16.89 -10.58
CA ASN A 760 27.10 18.20 -11.25
C ASN A 760 25.75 18.50 -11.92
N ILE A 761 24.72 18.79 -11.10
CA ILE A 761 23.50 19.48 -11.54
C ILE A 761 23.60 20.94 -11.06
N THR A 762 23.72 21.88 -11.99
CA THR A 762 23.65 23.32 -11.69
C THR A 762 22.21 23.80 -11.64
N PHE A 763 21.96 24.88 -10.89
CA PHE A 763 20.66 25.55 -10.87
C PHE A 763 20.29 26.05 -12.27
N ASP A 764 21.26 26.62 -13.01
CA ASP A 764 21.04 27.19 -14.34
C ASP A 764 20.59 26.12 -15.35
N ASN A 765 21.34 25.01 -15.45
CA ASN A 765 20.98 23.86 -16.30
C ASN A 765 19.67 23.19 -15.86
N TRP A 766 19.22 23.38 -14.62
CA TRP A 766 17.91 22.93 -14.15
C TRP A 766 16.79 23.93 -14.56
N ASN A 767 17.04 25.23 -14.44
CA ASN A 767 16.11 26.32 -14.71
C ASN A 767 15.86 26.53 -16.21
N GLU A 768 16.79 26.12 -17.08
CA GLU A 768 16.61 26.06 -18.55
C GLU A 768 15.58 25.01 -19.01
N ASN A 769 15.21 24.04 -18.16
CA ASN A 769 14.23 23.00 -18.50
C ASN A 769 12.79 23.47 -18.28
N VAL A 770 11.84 22.75 -18.86
CA VAL A 770 10.42 22.88 -18.50
C VAL A 770 10.22 22.31 -17.09
N ASN A 771 9.98 23.18 -16.12
CA ASN A 771 9.80 22.81 -14.70
C ASN A 771 8.32 22.77 -14.26
N GLU A 772 7.37 23.20 -15.09
CA GLU A 772 5.93 23.04 -14.88
C GLU A 772 5.23 22.64 -16.19
N TYR A 773 4.40 21.59 -16.15
CA TYR A 773 3.67 21.07 -17.32
C TYR A 773 2.27 20.58 -16.93
N THR A 774 1.28 20.81 -17.81
CA THR A 774 -0.11 20.31 -17.71
C THR A 774 -0.52 19.69 -19.04
N ALA A 775 -1.09 18.48 -19.01
CA ALA A 775 -1.69 17.86 -20.19
C ALA A 775 -3.09 18.41 -20.52
N LEU A 776 -3.80 18.97 -19.54
CA LEU A 776 -5.14 19.53 -19.76
C LEU A 776 -5.06 20.95 -20.31
N LYS A 777 -5.81 21.20 -21.39
CA LYS A 777 -6.10 22.52 -21.96
C LYS A 777 -7.35 23.14 -21.32
N THR A 778 -8.31 22.32 -20.89
CA THR A 778 -9.54 22.76 -20.22
C THR A 778 -9.72 22.07 -18.87
N LYS A 779 -10.26 22.82 -17.89
CA LYS A 779 -10.47 22.32 -16.53
C LYS A 779 -11.73 21.44 -16.46
N LEU A 780 -11.61 20.24 -15.89
CA LEU A 780 -12.75 19.35 -15.69
C LEU A 780 -13.79 19.95 -14.71
N PRO A 781 -15.09 19.67 -14.90
CA PRO A 781 -16.12 20.03 -13.93
C PRO A 781 -15.89 19.38 -12.57
N ILE A 782 -16.19 20.10 -11.47
CA ILE A 782 -16.15 19.52 -10.11
C ILE A 782 -17.09 18.31 -10.05
N GLY A 783 -16.54 17.17 -9.63
CA GLY A 783 -17.18 15.86 -9.64
C GLY A 783 -16.71 14.92 -10.75
N VAL A 784 -15.99 15.40 -11.76
CA VAL A 784 -15.47 14.56 -12.87
C VAL A 784 -13.98 14.25 -12.68
N HIS A 785 -13.58 13.03 -13.00
CA HIS A 785 -12.18 12.60 -13.09
C HIS A 785 -11.91 11.79 -14.38
N ILE A 786 -10.65 11.81 -14.86
CA ILE A 786 -10.15 10.93 -15.93
C ILE A 786 -9.54 9.70 -15.23
N LEU A 787 -10.37 8.66 -15.06
CA LEU A 787 -10.01 7.41 -14.38
C LEU A 787 -9.02 6.55 -15.18
N THR A 788 -8.91 6.77 -16.49
CA THR A 788 -7.90 6.13 -17.33
C THR A 788 -7.61 7.03 -18.53
N LEU A 789 -6.32 7.23 -18.82
CA LEU A 789 -5.82 7.64 -20.13
C LEU A 789 -4.71 6.66 -20.49
N GLU A 790 -4.93 5.85 -21.53
CA GLU A 790 -4.09 4.69 -21.85
C GLU A 790 -3.96 4.52 -23.37
N LYS A 791 -2.82 3.98 -23.84
CA LYS A 791 -2.61 3.66 -25.25
C LYS A 791 -3.40 2.40 -25.63
N TRP A 792 -4.12 2.43 -26.74
CA TRP A 792 -4.94 1.34 -27.25
C TRP A 792 -4.65 1.12 -28.73
N ASN A 793 -3.61 0.32 -29.02
CA ASN A 793 -3.02 0.16 -30.34
C ASN A 793 -2.56 1.51 -30.94
N ASP A 794 -3.22 1.95 -32.02
CA ASP A 794 -3.08 3.23 -32.69
C ASP A 794 -3.89 4.37 -32.02
N LYS A 795 -4.98 4.01 -31.33
CA LYS A 795 -5.92 4.90 -30.64
C LYS A 795 -5.59 5.06 -29.14
N TYR A 796 -6.40 5.81 -28.40
CA TYR A 796 -6.33 5.88 -26.94
C TYR A 796 -7.62 5.34 -26.29
N LEU A 797 -7.48 4.75 -25.10
CA LEU A 797 -8.59 4.37 -24.22
C LEU A 797 -8.74 5.45 -23.13
N LEU A 798 -9.91 6.07 -23.08
CA LEU A 798 -10.25 7.15 -22.15
C LEU A 798 -11.44 6.74 -21.27
N ARG A 799 -11.27 6.77 -19.94
CA ARG A 799 -12.37 6.61 -18.98
C ARG A 799 -12.63 7.92 -18.26
N LEU A 800 -13.89 8.36 -18.29
CA LEU A 800 -14.38 9.47 -17.46
C LEU A 800 -15.30 8.91 -16.38
N GLU A 801 -15.09 9.31 -15.13
CA GLU A 801 -15.99 9.01 -14.00
C GLU A 801 -16.59 10.28 -13.42
N ASN A 802 -17.83 10.19 -12.92
CA ASN A 802 -18.42 11.17 -12.02
C ASN A 802 -18.41 10.59 -10.59
N TYR A 803 -17.47 11.02 -9.75
CA TYR A 803 -17.20 10.40 -8.44
C TYR A 803 -18.18 10.83 -7.33
N LEU A 804 -19.06 11.79 -7.60
CA LEU A 804 -20.09 12.25 -6.65
C LEU A 804 -21.30 11.31 -6.64
N GLU A 805 -22.03 11.28 -5.53
CA GLU A 805 -23.35 10.65 -5.44
C GLU A 805 -24.48 11.67 -5.64
N ASN A 806 -25.70 11.19 -5.94
CA ASN A 806 -26.89 12.03 -6.02
C ASN A 806 -27.15 12.83 -4.72
N ALA A 807 -26.76 12.29 -3.56
CA ALA A 807 -26.91 12.94 -2.26
C ALA A 807 -25.91 14.11 -2.01
N ASP A 808 -24.81 14.18 -2.76
CA ASP A 808 -23.76 15.19 -2.58
C ASP A 808 -24.08 16.52 -3.30
N VAL A 809 -24.94 16.49 -4.33
CA VAL A 809 -25.15 17.62 -5.26
C VAL A 809 -26.47 18.36 -5.01
N ALA A 810 -26.44 19.69 -5.12
CA ALA A 810 -27.60 20.56 -4.88
C ALA A 810 -28.52 20.83 -6.10
N ARG A 811 -28.19 20.24 -7.26
CA ARG A 811 -28.95 20.23 -8.53
C ARG A 811 -28.77 18.85 -9.18
N ILE A 812 -29.44 18.59 -10.30
CA ILE A 812 -29.20 17.40 -11.13
C ILE A 812 -27.68 17.22 -11.31
N GLY A 813 -27.13 16.11 -10.82
CA GLY A 813 -25.69 15.92 -10.68
C GLY A 813 -24.93 15.66 -11.98
N PHE A 814 -25.64 15.79 -13.12
CA PHE A 814 -25.13 15.71 -14.47
C PHE A 814 -23.96 16.68 -14.69
N LYS A 815 -22.86 16.15 -15.25
CA LYS A 815 -21.66 16.92 -15.63
C LYS A 815 -21.44 16.78 -17.13
N LYS A 816 -20.87 17.82 -17.75
CA LYS A 816 -20.66 17.90 -19.19
C LYS A 816 -19.19 18.14 -19.52
N VAL A 817 -18.61 17.35 -20.42
CA VAL A 817 -17.18 17.37 -20.77
C VAL A 817 -17.02 17.41 -22.29
N PHE A 818 -16.28 18.39 -22.80
CA PHE A 818 -15.99 18.50 -24.23
C PHE A 818 -14.64 17.81 -24.53
N LEU A 819 -14.65 16.74 -25.31
CA LEU A 819 -13.46 15.91 -25.53
C LEU A 819 -12.48 16.51 -26.55
N ARG A 820 -12.99 17.15 -27.61
CA ARG A 820 -12.20 17.66 -28.75
C ARG A 820 -10.97 18.47 -28.30
N ASP A 821 -11.19 19.39 -27.36
CA ASP A 821 -10.19 20.33 -26.83
C ASP A 821 -9.83 20.09 -25.35
N LEU A 822 -10.01 18.85 -24.85
CA LEU A 822 -9.68 18.51 -23.47
C LEU A 822 -8.16 18.60 -23.19
N PHE A 823 -7.36 18.06 -24.11
CA PHE A 823 -5.91 17.95 -23.98
C PHE A 823 -5.16 19.08 -24.69
N LYS A 824 -3.93 19.34 -24.24
CA LYS A 824 -3.01 20.35 -24.79
C LYS A 824 -2.27 19.84 -26.02
N ASP A 825 -1.74 18.62 -25.96
CA ASP A 825 -0.75 18.14 -26.93
C ASP A 825 -1.37 17.30 -28.08
N PHE A 826 -2.67 16.99 -27.99
CA PHE A 826 -3.45 16.36 -29.05
C PHE A 826 -4.93 16.82 -29.03
N VAL A 827 -5.61 16.63 -30.16
CA VAL A 827 -7.03 16.89 -30.41
C VAL A 827 -7.73 15.56 -30.62
N ILE A 828 -8.87 15.34 -29.95
CA ILE A 828 -9.71 14.15 -30.20
C ILE A 828 -10.59 14.42 -31.43
N THR A 829 -10.54 13.52 -32.42
CA THR A 829 -11.26 13.64 -33.70
C THR A 829 -12.46 12.71 -33.81
N GLU A 830 -12.44 11.58 -33.10
CA GLU A 830 -13.49 10.55 -33.06
C GLU A 830 -13.54 9.96 -31.65
N ALA A 831 -14.72 9.59 -31.17
CA ALA A 831 -14.89 8.77 -29.97
C ALA A 831 -15.98 7.72 -30.19
N LYS A 832 -15.72 6.48 -29.77
CA LYS A 832 -16.71 5.39 -29.74
C LYS A 832 -16.79 4.78 -28.34
N GLU A 833 -18.00 4.64 -27.80
CA GLU A 833 -18.22 4.15 -26.43
C GLU A 833 -18.22 2.62 -26.35
N THR A 834 -17.73 2.11 -25.24
CA THR A 834 -17.64 0.69 -24.89
C THR A 834 -18.21 0.45 -23.49
N LEU A 835 -18.49 -0.81 -23.17
CA LEU A 835 -18.62 -1.24 -21.79
C LEU A 835 -17.33 -0.97 -21.00
N LEU A 836 -17.42 -0.93 -19.67
CA LEU A 836 -16.30 -0.60 -18.76
C LEU A 836 -15.01 -1.40 -19.04
N GLY A 837 -15.14 -2.66 -19.48
CA GLY A 837 -14.04 -3.55 -19.84
C GLY A 837 -13.30 -3.20 -21.14
N GLY A 838 -13.79 -2.25 -21.95
CA GLY A 838 -13.18 -1.87 -23.24
C GLY A 838 -13.35 -2.92 -24.35
N ASN A 839 -14.15 -3.96 -24.14
CA ASN A 839 -14.16 -5.19 -24.94
C ASN A 839 -15.41 -5.39 -25.82
N ILE A 840 -16.46 -4.57 -25.63
CA ILE A 840 -17.73 -4.62 -26.38
C ILE A 840 -18.16 -3.16 -26.60
N TRP A 841 -18.55 -2.80 -27.83
CA TRP A 841 -19.09 -1.47 -28.14
C TRP A 841 -20.47 -1.29 -27.49
N LEU A 842 -20.80 -0.07 -27.05
CA LEU A 842 -22.07 0.17 -26.35
C LEU A 842 -23.29 -0.07 -27.27
N GLU A 843 -23.15 0.17 -28.58
CA GLU A 843 -24.18 -0.11 -29.60
C GLU A 843 -24.49 -1.61 -29.79
N ASP A 844 -23.53 -2.48 -29.46
CA ASP A 844 -23.66 -3.95 -29.54
C ASP A 844 -24.19 -4.56 -28.22
N TYR A 845 -24.46 -3.75 -27.19
CA TYR A 845 -24.84 -4.22 -25.87
C TYR A 845 -26.36 -4.34 -25.67
N TYR A 846 -26.82 -5.59 -25.55
CA TYR A 846 -28.23 -5.93 -25.30
C TYR A 846 -28.41 -6.46 -23.86
N PRO A 847 -28.90 -5.66 -22.90
CA PRO A 847 -29.13 -6.10 -21.53
C PRO A 847 -30.34 -7.06 -21.42
N MET A 848 -30.33 -7.91 -20.40
CA MET A 848 -31.45 -8.78 -20.08
C MET A 848 -32.48 -8.01 -19.21
N HIS A 849 -33.66 -7.76 -19.75
CA HIS A 849 -34.72 -6.98 -19.09
C HIS A 849 -35.52 -7.84 -18.10
N TRP A 850 -35.33 -7.62 -16.81
CA TRP A 850 -36.10 -8.26 -15.72
C TRP A 850 -37.24 -7.36 -15.27
N LYS A 851 -38.36 -7.95 -14.86
CA LYS A 851 -39.41 -7.25 -14.11
C LYS A 851 -38.97 -7.19 -12.65
N ARG A 852 -38.88 -5.99 -12.09
CA ARG A 852 -38.32 -5.74 -10.76
C ARG A 852 -39.37 -5.06 -9.89
N ASP A 853 -39.28 -5.27 -8.59
CA ASP A 853 -39.95 -4.41 -7.62
C ASP A 853 -39.34 -2.99 -7.62
N ARG A 854 -39.99 -2.03 -6.96
CA ARG A 854 -39.58 -0.62 -6.98
C ARG A 854 -38.27 -0.41 -6.21
N PHE A 855 -37.25 0.11 -6.87
CA PHE A 855 -36.01 0.54 -6.21
C PHE A 855 -36.27 1.77 -5.33
N VAL A 856 -35.68 1.81 -4.13
CA VAL A 856 -35.60 3.06 -3.35
C VAL A 856 -34.50 3.96 -3.89
N LYS A 857 -34.76 5.27 -3.91
CA LYS A 857 -33.90 6.31 -4.48
C LYS A 857 -32.57 6.51 -3.74
N ASN A 858 -32.56 6.24 -2.43
CA ASN A 858 -31.37 6.17 -1.60
C ASN A 858 -31.58 5.13 -0.48
N PHE A 859 -30.73 4.11 -0.43
CA PHE A 859 -30.80 3.07 0.59
C PHE A 859 -30.49 3.62 2.01
N ASN A 860 -29.56 4.57 2.13
CA ASN A 860 -29.09 5.07 3.42
C ASN A 860 -30.15 5.86 4.19
N ASP A 861 -31.08 6.51 3.49
CA ASP A 861 -32.16 7.30 4.12
C ASP A 861 -33.24 6.41 4.75
N ILE A 862 -33.43 5.20 4.19
CA ILE A 862 -34.46 4.24 4.58
C ILE A 862 -33.92 3.14 5.50
N TYR A 863 -32.62 2.82 5.45
CA TYR A 863 -32.05 1.83 6.38
C TYR A 863 -32.17 2.32 7.83
N GLY A 864 -32.99 1.59 8.60
CA GLY A 864 -33.36 1.94 9.98
C GLY A 864 -34.66 2.76 10.12
N ASN A 865 -35.23 3.30 9.04
CA ASN A 865 -36.43 4.14 9.08
C ASN A 865 -37.46 3.78 7.98
N ALA A 866 -38.57 3.15 8.37
CA ALA A 866 -39.64 2.70 7.47
C ALA A 866 -40.73 3.77 7.17
N SER A 867 -40.53 5.05 7.52
CA SER A 867 -41.57 6.09 7.38
C SER A 867 -41.50 6.92 6.09
N ARG A 868 -40.42 6.83 5.30
CA ARG A 868 -40.15 7.77 4.20
C ARG A 868 -39.59 7.08 2.96
N PHE A 869 -40.49 6.49 2.16
CA PHE A 869 -40.14 5.85 0.89
C PHE A 869 -40.20 6.82 -0.29
N GLU A 870 -39.04 7.34 -0.70
CA GLU A 870 -38.88 7.85 -2.07
C GLU A 870 -38.39 6.70 -2.97
N PHE A 871 -39.27 6.18 -3.81
CA PHE A 871 -38.91 5.24 -4.87
C PHE A 871 -38.25 5.98 -6.04
N SER A 872 -37.35 5.31 -6.76
CA SER A 872 -36.97 5.75 -8.09
C SER A 872 -38.17 5.57 -9.03
N ASN A 873 -38.38 6.52 -9.93
CA ASN A 873 -38.99 6.16 -11.19
C ASN A 873 -37.95 5.31 -11.94
N ASP A 874 -38.36 4.19 -12.53
CA ASP A 874 -37.48 3.41 -13.39
C ASP A 874 -37.32 4.15 -14.74
N GLU A 875 -36.38 5.09 -14.76
CA GLU A 875 -35.80 5.55 -16.03
C GLU A 875 -35.09 4.35 -16.66
N GLU A 876 -35.73 3.71 -17.64
CA GLU A 876 -35.04 2.78 -18.52
C GLU A 876 -33.78 3.47 -19.06
N VAL A 877 -32.62 2.87 -18.83
CA VAL A 877 -31.36 3.33 -19.42
C VAL A 877 -31.39 2.97 -20.89
N GLN A 878 -32.13 3.77 -21.65
CA GLN A 878 -32.21 3.75 -23.11
C GLN A 878 -30.78 3.89 -23.63
N VAL A 879 -30.21 2.78 -24.11
CA VAL A 879 -28.85 2.73 -24.63
C VAL A 879 -28.83 3.61 -25.87
N ASN A 880 -28.26 4.81 -25.71
CA ASN A 880 -28.43 5.89 -26.66
C ASN A 880 -27.46 5.69 -27.84
N ASN A 881 -27.82 4.77 -28.73
CA ASN A 881 -27.06 4.32 -29.91
C ASN A 881 -26.87 5.40 -31.00
N LYS A 882 -26.87 6.68 -30.62
CA LYS A 882 -26.46 7.80 -31.47
C LYS A 882 -24.92 7.89 -31.49
N PRO A 883 -24.31 8.17 -32.66
CA PRO A 883 -22.87 8.42 -32.72
C PRO A 883 -22.49 9.62 -31.83
N ILE A 884 -21.31 9.56 -31.22
CA ILE A 884 -20.87 10.61 -30.28
C ILE A 884 -20.57 11.91 -31.03
N ASN A 885 -21.44 12.89 -30.87
CA ASN A 885 -21.14 14.26 -31.28
C ASN A 885 -20.20 14.91 -30.25
N LEU A 886 -18.93 15.11 -30.64
CA LEU A 886 -17.88 15.71 -29.80
C LEU A 886 -18.18 17.17 -29.43
N ASP A 887 -18.93 17.89 -30.27
CA ASP A 887 -19.30 19.30 -30.08
C ASP A 887 -20.53 19.45 -29.19
N GLU A 888 -21.42 18.45 -29.17
CA GLU A 888 -22.47 18.35 -28.15
C GLU A 888 -21.93 18.03 -26.77
N GLY A 889 -20.76 17.36 -26.65
CA GLY A 889 -20.08 17.08 -25.39
C GLY A 889 -20.69 15.96 -24.53
N ILE A 890 -19.82 15.23 -23.82
CA ILE A 890 -20.17 14.04 -23.04
C ILE A 890 -20.88 14.40 -21.73
N GLY A 891 -22.11 13.92 -21.57
CA GLY A 891 -22.83 13.92 -20.29
C GLY A 891 -22.43 12.75 -19.38
N LEU A 892 -22.29 13.00 -18.08
CA LEU A 892 -22.11 11.98 -17.03
C LEU A 892 -23.04 12.24 -15.83
N MET A 893 -23.90 11.28 -15.51
CA MET A 893 -24.68 11.25 -14.26
C MET A 893 -23.81 10.89 -13.05
N PRO A 894 -24.21 11.20 -11.80
CA PRO A 894 -23.49 10.78 -10.59
C PRO A 894 -23.23 9.27 -10.53
N GLN A 895 -22.05 8.88 -10.04
CA GLN A 895 -21.50 7.51 -10.09
C GLN A 895 -21.38 6.85 -11.48
N GLN A 896 -21.71 7.53 -12.58
CA GLN A 896 -21.50 6.98 -13.92
C GLN A 896 -20.01 6.96 -14.29
N ILE A 897 -19.57 5.85 -14.88
CA ILE A 897 -18.31 5.77 -15.63
C ILE A 897 -18.66 5.55 -17.10
N ARG A 898 -18.02 6.30 -17.99
CA ARG A 898 -18.13 6.13 -19.45
C ARG A 898 -16.74 5.84 -20.04
N THR A 899 -16.66 4.88 -20.96
CA THR A 899 -15.40 4.34 -21.49
C THR A 899 -15.36 4.48 -23.00
N PHE A 900 -14.38 5.22 -23.52
CA PHE A 900 -14.29 5.57 -24.93
C PHE A 900 -12.97 5.08 -25.54
N VAL A 901 -13.04 4.50 -26.73
CA VAL A 901 -11.87 4.41 -27.62
C VAL A 901 -11.89 5.67 -28.50
N VAL A 902 -10.81 6.43 -28.51
CA VAL A 902 -10.74 7.74 -29.17
C VAL A 902 -9.63 7.82 -30.21
N SER A 903 -9.95 8.34 -31.39
CA SER A 903 -8.98 8.72 -32.41
C SER A 903 -8.53 10.15 -32.18
N TYR A 904 -7.27 10.45 -32.50
CA TYR A 904 -6.66 11.73 -32.20
C TYR A 904 -5.71 12.20 -33.31
N VAL A 905 -5.43 13.49 -33.32
CA VAL A 905 -4.37 14.13 -34.11
C VAL A 905 -3.51 14.95 -33.15
N ARG A 906 -2.17 14.86 -33.27
CA ARG A 906 -1.25 15.64 -32.42
C ARG A 906 -1.24 17.12 -32.84
N ARG A 907 -0.93 18.01 -31.90
CA ARG A 907 -0.67 19.43 -32.18
C ARG A 907 0.82 19.67 -32.48
#